data_AF-M4DIB3-F1
#
_entry.id   AF-M4DIB3-F1
#
_cell.length_a   1.000
_cell.length_b   1.000
_cell.length_c   1.000
_cell.angle_alpha   90.00
_cell.angle_beta   90.00
_cell.angle_gamma   90.00
#
_symmetry.space_group_name_H-M   'P 1'
#
loop_
_entity.id
_entity.type
_entity.pdbx_description
1 polymer ?
#
loop_
_entity_poly.entity_id
_entity_poly.type
_entity_poly.pdbx_seq_one_letter_code
_entity_poly.pdbx_strand_id
1 'polypeptide(L)'
;MNTLPVVSLTPSSSFRFFHFPSPLSHSPTFSFRKSIILTPTPRSRLLSFKSLNSLSPSQSQLSEEYDEDDDDDEEEEDEDDDEAADEYDDITDETRNTDDDEPEFPVDSPPESSRQRVEFRWQRVEKLRSLVRDFGVEMIDIDELVSIYDFRIDKFQRLAIEAFLRGSSVVVSAPTSSGKTLIAEAAAVATVARGRRLFYTTPLKALSNQKFREFRETFGDDNVGLLTGDSAINKDAQIVIMTTEILRNMLYQSVGMASSGTGLFHVDAIVLDEVHYLSDISRGTVWEEIVIYCPKEVQLICLSATVANPDELAGWIGEIHGKTELVTSTRRPVPLTWYFSTKHSLLPLLDEKGIHVNRKLSLNYLQMSASEARYRDDDDGRRGRRSRKHRGDTSYNSLVNISDYPLTKNEINKIRRSQVPQISDTLWHLQGKHMLPAIWFIFNRRGCDAAVQYVENFQLLDDCEKGEVELALRKFRVLYPDAVRESAEKGLLRGIAAHHAGCLPLWKSFIEELFQRGLVKVVFATETLAAGINMPARTAVISSLTKKAGNERIQLGPNELFQMAGRAGRRGIDDKGYTVLVQTAFEGAEECCKLVFAGVKPLVSQFTASYGMVLNLVAGSKVTRKSNGTEDGKVLQAGRSLEEAKKLVEKSFGNYVSSNVMVAAKEELAEIDKKIEILTSEISDEAIDKKSRKLLSANQYKEITALQGELREEKRKRTEFRKKMELERFSALKPLLKGMEDGNLPFICLEFKDSEGMQQSVPAVYLGHIDSFNGSKLQKMMSLDESFALNVIEDEPAADEPIVKPSYYVALGSDNSWYLFTEKWIRTVYRTGFPNTALAIGDALPREIMKALLDKADMQWDKLSESELGSMWRMEGSLETWSWSLNVPVLSSLSEEDEVLHMSQEYDNAAEQYKEQRSKVSRLKKRISRSAGFREYKKILENAKLTVEKMKRLKARSRRLINRLEQIEPSGWKDFMRISNVIHESRALDINTHLIFPLGETAAAIRGENELWLAMVLRNKVLVDLKPPQLAGVCASLVSEGIKVRPWRDNNYIYEPSETVVDVVNFLEEQRSSLIKLQEKHEVEISCCLDVQFSGMVEAWASGLSWKEMMMECAMDEGDLARLLRRTIDLLAQIPKLPDIDPTLQRSAAAAADIMDRPPISELAG
;
A
#
# COMPACT_ATOMS: atom_id res chain seq x y z
N MET A 1 -60.78 -20.02 29.38
CA MET A 1 -61.78 -21.10 29.41
C MET A 1 -61.09 -22.40 29.03
N ASN A 2 -61.23 -23.45 29.86
CA ASN A 2 -61.25 -24.90 29.58
C ASN A 2 -60.48 -25.42 28.33
N THR A 3 -59.57 -26.41 28.37
CA THR A 3 -59.45 -27.60 29.25
C THR A 3 -58.02 -28.20 29.36
N LEU A 4 -57.74 -28.90 30.48
CA LEU A 4 -56.62 -29.84 30.76
C LEU A 4 -56.99 -31.30 30.32
N PRO A 5 -56.25 -32.42 30.55
CA PRO A 5 -55.00 -32.70 31.33
C PRO A 5 -53.89 -33.48 30.54
N VAL A 6 -52.61 -33.63 30.93
CA VAL A 6 -51.93 -34.33 32.06
C VAL A 6 -52.21 -35.84 32.21
N VAL A 7 -51.18 -36.70 32.04
CA VAL A 7 -50.80 -37.84 32.93
C VAL A 7 -49.35 -38.28 32.62
N SER A 8 -48.58 -38.63 33.66
CA SER A 8 -47.24 -39.24 33.62
C SER A 8 -47.26 -40.66 34.22
N LEU A 9 -46.34 -41.56 33.82
CA LEU A 9 -46.04 -42.81 34.53
C LEU A 9 -44.56 -43.22 34.43
N THR A 10 -44.07 -43.92 35.45
CA THR A 10 -42.65 -44.25 35.72
C THR A 10 -42.40 -45.79 35.74
N PRO A 11 -41.47 -46.42 36.51
CA PRO A 11 -40.28 -47.07 35.93
C PRO A 11 -40.05 -48.57 36.31
N SER A 12 -39.01 -49.22 35.77
CA SER A 12 -38.32 -50.42 36.33
C SER A 12 -37.06 -50.75 35.47
N SER A 13 -35.85 -50.96 36.02
CA SER A 13 -35.26 -52.22 36.55
C SER A 13 -35.17 -53.37 35.52
N SER A 14 -34.12 -54.21 35.43
CA SER A 14 -33.03 -54.53 36.37
C SER A 14 -31.88 -55.32 35.71
N PHE A 15 -30.75 -55.47 36.42
CA PHE A 15 -29.54 -56.26 36.09
C PHE A 15 -29.74 -57.69 35.56
N ARG A 16 -28.77 -58.20 34.76
CA ARG A 16 -28.10 -59.51 34.98
C ARG A 16 -26.76 -59.66 34.24
N PHE A 17 -26.02 -60.71 34.60
CA PHE A 17 -24.55 -60.89 34.51
C PHE A 17 -24.08 -61.91 33.43
N PHE A 18 -22.74 -62.03 33.29
CA PHE A 18 -21.95 -63.13 32.67
C PHE A 18 -21.79 -63.08 31.12
N HIS A 19 -20.69 -63.52 30.49
CA HIS A 19 -19.42 -64.15 30.95
C HIS A 19 -18.25 -63.79 30.00
N PHE A 20 -17.00 -63.82 30.46
CA PHE A 20 -15.79 -63.96 29.61
C PHE A 20 -15.70 -65.40 29.06
N PRO A 21 -15.03 -65.62 27.90
CA PRO A 21 -13.70 -66.22 27.99
C PRO A 21 -12.66 -65.76 26.93
N SER A 22 -11.40 -65.73 27.37
CA SER A 22 -10.19 -66.06 26.60
C SER A 22 -9.70 -67.46 27.12
N PRO A 23 -8.55 -68.08 26.70
CA PRO A 23 -7.41 -67.58 25.90
C PRO A 23 -6.74 -68.64 24.95
N LEU A 24 -5.48 -68.38 24.52
CA LEU A 24 -4.45 -69.35 24.01
C LEU A 24 -4.65 -69.93 22.57
N SER A 25 -3.63 -70.25 21.76
CA SER A 25 -2.15 -70.09 21.88
C SER A 25 -1.36 -70.44 20.59
N HIS A 26 -0.13 -69.92 20.50
CA HIS A 26 1.09 -70.45 19.86
C HIS A 26 1.32 -70.49 18.31
N SER A 27 2.58 -70.20 17.99
CA SER A 27 3.39 -70.31 16.76
C SER A 27 3.77 -71.79 16.42
N PRO A 28 4.62 -72.18 15.41
CA PRO A 28 5.63 -71.39 14.65
C PRO A 28 5.98 -71.83 13.17
N THR A 29 7.10 -71.28 12.66
CA THR A 29 8.08 -71.83 11.65
C THR A 29 7.83 -71.96 10.12
N PHE A 30 8.73 -71.32 9.35
CA PHE A 30 9.51 -71.77 8.16
C PHE A 30 8.91 -72.54 6.95
N SER A 31 9.08 -71.97 5.74
CA SER A 31 9.74 -72.58 4.53
C SER A 31 9.60 -71.61 3.32
N PHE A 32 10.59 -71.26 2.49
CA PHE A 32 11.53 -71.97 1.57
C PHE A 32 11.04 -72.21 0.11
N ARG A 33 11.58 -71.38 -0.82
CA ARG A 33 11.92 -71.58 -2.27
C ARG A 33 10.98 -72.34 -3.24
N LYS A 34 10.73 -71.72 -4.42
CA LYS A 34 11.24 -72.03 -5.80
C LYS A 34 10.44 -71.20 -6.84
N SER A 35 10.94 -70.51 -7.89
CA SER A 35 11.98 -70.73 -8.93
C SER A 35 11.56 -71.74 -10.03
N ILE A 36 11.70 -71.51 -11.34
CA ILE A 36 12.39 -70.45 -12.14
C ILE A 36 11.85 -70.48 -13.61
N ILE A 37 12.10 -69.47 -14.48
CA ILE A 37 12.28 -69.50 -15.98
C ILE A 37 12.08 -68.07 -16.56
N LEU A 38 12.85 -67.44 -17.47
CA LEU A 38 14.22 -67.46 -18.01
C LEU A 38 14.32 -66.26 -19.01
N THR A 39 15.31 -65.35 -18.82
CA THR A 39 16.27 -64.72 -19.79
C THR A 39 15.98 -64.67 -21.32
N PRO A 40 16.55 -63.71 -22.13
CA PRO A 40 17.94 -63.22 -21.98
C PRO A 40 18.34 -61.78 -22.41
N THR A 41 19.55 -61.39 -21.98
CA THR A 41 20.45 -60.30 -22.45
C THR A 41 21.47 -60.89 -23.49
N PRO A 42 22.61 -60.28 -23.99
CA PRO A 42 23.37 -59.09 -23.51
C PRO A 42 24.25 -58.25 -24.52
N ARG A 43 24.99 -57.26 -23.97
CA ARG A 43 26.31 -56.67 -24.41
C ARG A 43 26.36 -55.86 -25.74
N SER A 44 27.29 -54.90 -25.98
CA SER A 44 28.45 -54.28 -25.27
C SER A 44 28.67 -52.84 -25.84
N ARG A 45 29.17 -51.77 -25.19
CA ARG A 45 30.31 -51.45 -24.28
C ARG A 45 31.66 -51.16 -24.97
N LEU A 46 32.28 -50.01 -24.63
CA LEU A 46 33.72 -49.59 -24.79
C LEU A 46 34.14 -49.12 -26.22
N LEU A 47 35.12 -48.21 -26.46
CA LEU A 47 35.99 -47.36 -25.61
C LEU A 47 36.56 -46.13 -26.38
N SER A 48 37.31 -45.26 -25.68
CA SER A 48 38.03 -44.03 -26.08
C SER A 48 39.01 -44.12 -27.27
N PHE A 49 39.42 -42.96 -27.86
CA PHE A 49 40.85 -42.62 -28.10
C PHE A 49 41.12 -41.11 -28.30
N LYS A 50 42.42 -40.74 -28.33
CA LYS A 50 43.00 -39.38 -28.21
C LYS A 50 43.32 -38.68 -29.55
N SER A 51 43.45 -37.35 -29.48
CA SER A 51 44.27 -36.39 -30.27
C SER A 51 45.22 -36.92 -31.36
N LEU A 52 45.26 -36.22 -32.52
CA LEU A 52 46.51 -35.69 -33.12
C LEU A 52 46.26 -34.62 -34.21
N ASN A 53 47.33 -33.88 -34.56
CA ASN A 53 47.32 -32.60 -35.30
C ASN A 53 47.39 -32.70 -36.84
N SER A 54 47.03 -31.55 -37.47
CA SER A 54 47.59 -30.96 -38.70
C SER A 54 47.43 -31.67 -40.06
N LEU A 55 46.89 -30.95 -41.06
CA LEU A 55 47.62 -30.49 -42.27
C LEU A 55 46.71 -29.68 -43.23
N SER A 56 47.21 -28.54 -43.72
CA SER A 56 46.76 -27.79 -44.92
C SER A 56 47.51 -28.33 -46.17
N PRO A 57 47.31 -27.89 -47.46
CA PRO A 57 46.63 -26.71 -48.03
C PRO A 57 45.58 -27.10 -49.14
N SER A 58 45.16 -26.35 -50.18
CA SER A 58 45.58 -25.07 -50.81
C SER A 58 44.50 -24.38 -51.68
N GLN A 59 44.56 -23.03 -51.73
CA GLN A 59 44.22 -22.07 -52.80
C GLN A 59 43.43 -22.48 -54.07
N SER A 60 42.35 -21.73 -54.37
CA SER A 60 42.11 -21.00 -55.65
C SER A 60 40.82 -20.15 -55.55
N GLN A 61 40.91 -18.81 -55.39
CA GLN A 61 40.77 -17.76 -56.44
C GLN A 61 39.34 -17.42 -56.92
N LEU A 62 38.92 -16.19 -56.53
CA LEU A 62 38.29 -15.12 -57.32
C LEU A 62 36.93 -15.32 -58.03
N SER A 63 35.91 -14.57 -57.56
CA SER A 63 35.24 -13.53 -58.36
C SER A 63 34.41 -12.56 -57.48
N GLU A 64 34.54 -11.25 -57.74
CA GLU A 64 33.72 -10.13 -57.22
C GLU A 64 32.24 -10.26 -57.70
N GLU A 65 31.20 -9.58 -57.16
CA GLU A 65 31.04 -8.14 -56.87
C GLU A 65 30.18 -7.83 -55.62
N TYR A 66 30.11 -6.52 -55.33
CA TYR A 66 29.71 -5.84 -54.09
C TYR A 66 28.20 -5.56 -53.94
N ASP A 67 27.77 -5.40 -52.69
CA ASP A 67 27.03 -4.19 -52.25
C ASP A 67 27.48 -3.87 -50.81
N GLU A 68 27.77 -2.60 -50.53
CA GLU A 68 28.41 -2.09 -49.30
C GLU A 68 27.38 -1.72 -48.21
N ASP A 69 27.73 -1.98 -46.95
CA ASP A 69 27.38 -1.15 -45.78
C ASP A 69 28.40 -1.46 -44.64
N ASP A 70 29.69 -1.19 -44.94
CA ASP A 70 30.78 -1.02 -43.96
C ASP A 70 30.64 0.39 -43.32
N ASP A 71 30.83 0.62 -42.02
CA ASP A 71 32.09 0.91 -41.27
C ASP A 71 31.62 1.63 -39.97
N ASP A 72 32.25 1.65 -38.79
CA ASP A 72 33.50 1.10 -38.27
C ASP A 72 33.23 0.61 -36.83
N ASP A 73 33.76 -0.54 -36.40
CA ASP A 73 34.03 -0.87 -35.00
C ASP A 73 35.37 -1.63 -34.97
N GLU A 74 36.49 -0.92 -34.81
CA GLU A 74 37.82 -1.51 -34.61
C GLU A 74 38.36 -1.24 -33.19
N GLU A 75 38.94 -2.30 -32.67
CA GLU A 75 39.41 -2.63 -31.32
C GLU A 75 40.71 -1.92 -30.91
N GLU A 76 40.93 -1.84 -29.60
CA GLU A 76 42.08 -2.41 -28.83
C GLU A 76 41.60 -2.38 -27.35
N GLU A 77 41.42 -3.52 -26.66
CA GLU A 77 42.42 -4.30 -25.89
C GLU A 77 43.02 -3.45 -24.72
N ASP A 78 43.11 -3.89 -23.45
CA ASP A 78 43.39 -5.21 -22.84
C ASP A 78 42.21 -5.73 -21.94
N GLU A 79 41.81 -7.02 -21.92
CA GLU A 79 42.36 -8.18 -21.15
C GLU A 79 42.39 -8.01 -19.60
N ASP A 80 41.99 -8.96 -18.74
CA ASP A 80 41.16 -10.18 -18.90
C ASP A 80 40.71 -10.74 -17.51
N ASP A 81 40.14 -11.97 -17.51
CA ASP A 81 39.88 -12.91 -16.39
C ASP A 81 38.58 -12.75 -15.54
N ASP A 82 37.58 -13.48 -16.02
CA ASP A 82 36.43 -14.02 -15.27
C ASP A 82 36.79 -15.36 -14.57
N GLU A 83 35.81 -15.96 -13.89
CA GLU A 83 35.78 -17.34 -13.32
C GLU A 83 36.50 -17.63 -11.98
N ALA A 84 35.68 -18.04 -10.99
CA ALA A 84 36.06 -19.03 -9.99
C ALA A 84 34.83 -19.81 -9.52
N ALA A 85 34.75 -21.08 -9.89
CA ALA A 85 33.87 -22.07 -9.28
C ALA A 85 34.71 -23.21 -8.70
N ASP A 86 34.27 -23.72 -7.54
CA ASP A 86 34.57 -25.01 -6.91
C ASP A 86 35.83 -25.80 -7.36
N GLU A 87 36.84 -25.94 -6.47
CA GLU A 87 37.11 -27.19 -5.74
C GLU A 87 38.38 -27.12 -4.85
N TYR A 88 38.51 -28.15 -4.01
CA TYR A 88 39.57 -28.53 -3.06
C TYR A 88 41.04 -28.17 -3.40
N ASP A 89 41.86 -27.94 -2.36
CA ASP A 89 42.88 -28.95 -2.04
C ASP A 89 43.35 -28.91 -0.55
N ASP A 90 43.83 -30.07 -0.08
CA ASP A 90 44.58 -30.24 1.17
C ASP A 90 46.01 -29.67 1.05
N ILE A 91 46.71 -29.51 2.19
CA ILE A 91 48.14 -29.90 2.32
C ILE A 91 48.54 -30.00 3.81
N THR A 92 48.63 -31.26 4.23
CA THR A 92 49.60 -31.88 5.15
C THR A 92 50.47 -30.99 6.06
N ASP A 93 50.54 -31.37 7.34
CA ASP A 93 51.83 -31.81 7.89
C ASP A 93 51.63 -33.06 8.78
N GLU A 94 52.54 -34.04 8.66
CA GLU A 94 52.42 -35.37 9.26
C GLU A 94 53.30 -35.55 10.52
N THR A 95 52.98 -36.64 11.24
CA THR A 95 53.78 -37.41 12.22
C THR A 95 53.31 -37.31 13.69
N ARG A 96 53.08 -38.42 14.42
CA ARG A 96 53.28 -39.86 14.13
C ARG A 96 52.45 -40.75 15.09
N ASN A 97 51.91 -41.85 14.56
CA ASN A 97 51.62 -43.18 15.18
C ASN A 97 50.83 -43.23 16.52
N THR A 98 49.77 -44.03 16.68
CA THR A 98 49.76 -45.50 16.50
C THR A 98 48.37 -46.11 16.23
N ASP A 99 48.33 -46.99 15.23
CA ASP A 99 47.59 -48.26 15.06
C ASP A 99 46.06 -48.38 15.30
N ASP A 100 45.39 -48.85 14.24
CA ASP A 100 43.98 -49.26 14.16
C ASP A 100 43.71 -50.67 14.75
N ASP A 101 42.45 -50.92 15.14
CA ASP A 101 41.66 -52.07 14.67
C ASP A 101 40.18 -51.93 15.10
N GLU A 102 39.24 -52.10 14.18
CA GLU A 102 37.78 -52.17 14.47
C GLU A 102 37.40 -53.50 15.15
N PRO A 103 36.20 -53.57 15.76
CA PRO A 103 35.23 -54.51 15.18
C PRO A 103 33.77 -54.04 15.16
N GLU A 104 32.99 -54.64 14.25
CA GLU A 104 31.57 -54.35 14.00
C GLU A 104 30.58 -54.66 15.15
N PHE A 105 29.43 -53.99 15.05
CA PHE A 105 28.22 -53.96 15.89
C PHE A 105 27.69 -55.27 16.49
N PRO A 106 26.85 -55.11 17.53
CA PRO A 106 25.56 -55.81 17.54
C PRO A 106 24.35 -54.87 17.73
N VAL A 107 23.25 -55.21 17.05
CA VAL A 107 21.91 -54.65 17.28
C VAL A 107 21.13 -55.61 18.19
N ASP A 108 20.46 -55.09 19.22
CA ASP A 108 19.01 -55.21 19.49
C ASP A 108 18.62 -55.25 21.00
N SER A 109 17.40 -54.77 21.27
CA SER A 109 16.54 -54.97 22.46
C SER A 109 16.77 -54.15 23.75
N PRO A 110 15.69 -53.84 24.53
CA PRO A 110 15.64 -52.61 25.34
C PRO A 110 15.58 -52.81 26.88
N PRO A 111 16.10 -51.86 27.68
CA PRO A 111 15.81 -51.76 29.11
C PRO A 111 14.83 -50.62 29.46
N GLU A 112 13.65 -51.04 29.93
CA GLU A 112 12.73 -50.40 30.88
C GLU A 112 12.92 -48.92 31.30
N SER A 113 11.98 -48.08 30.83
CA SER A 113 11.20 -47.17 31.68
C SER A 113 11.89 -46.06 32.50
N SER A 114 12.99 -45.48 32.05
CA SER A 114 13.34 -44.12 32.53
C SER A 114 12.40 -43.08 31.89
N ARG A 115 11.36 -42.68 32.62
CA ARG A 115 10.60 -41.45 32.32
C ARG A 115 11.54 -40.25 32.49
N GLN A 116 12.27 -39.89 31.44
CA GLN A 116 12.84 -38.55 31.33
C GLN A 116 11.67 -37.57 31.42
N ARG A 117 11.50 -36.94 32.58
CA ARG A 117 10.58 -35.81 32.72
C ARG A 117 11.10 -34.75 31.75
N VAL A 118 10.28 -34.41 30.76
CA VAL A 118 10.52 -33.23 29.93
C VAL A 118 10.49 -32.04 30.89
N GLU A 119 11.67 -31.53 31.22
CA GLU A 119 11.83 -30.37 32.09
C GLU A 119 11.23 -29.17 31.38
N PHE A 120 10.19 -28.57 31.96
CA PHE A 120 9.48 -27.46 31.35
C PHE A 120 10.38 -26.22 31.28
N ARG A 121 10.20 -25.37 30.26
CA ARG A 121 11.05 -24.18 30.05
C ARG A 121 11.17 -23.30 31.30
N TRP A 122 10.08 -23.09 32.03
CA TRP A 122 10.09 -22.32 33.28
C TRP A 122 11.04 -22.88 34.35
N GLN A 123 11.25 -24.21 34.38
CA GLN A 123 12.16 -24.88 35.33
C GLN A 123 13.62 -24.60 34.96
N ARG A 124 13.95 -24.61 33.66
CA ARG A 124 15.28 -24.23 33.15
C ARG A 124 15.58 -22.74 33.42
N VAL A 125 14.58 -21.86 33.26
CA VAL A 125 14.70 -20.43 33.57
C VAL A 125 14.94 -20.19 35.06
N GLU A 126 14.20 -20.85 35.96
CA GLU A 126 14.41 -20.70 37.42
C GLU A 126 15.77 -21.28 37.86
N LYS A 127 16.28 -22.34 37.19
CA LYS A 127 17.64 -22.85 37.41
C LYS A 127 18.72 -21.84 37.00
N LEU A 128 18.58 -21.17 35.85
CA LEU A 128 19.51 -20.10 35.46
C LEU A 128 19.42 -18.91 36.42
N ARG A 129 18.21 -18.58 36.89
CA ARG A 129 17.98 -17.54 37.92
C ARG A 129 18.60 -17.89 39.28
N SER A 130 18.65 -19.16 39.69
CA SER A 130 19.40 -19.56 40.90
C SER A 130 20.91 -19.45 40.69
N LEU A 131 21.43 -19.87 39.53
CA LEU A 131 22.86 -19.74 39.21
C LEU A 131 23.33 -18.27 39.20
N VAL A 132 22.58 -17.35 38.58
CA VAL A 132 22.91 -15.92 38.58
C VAL A 132 22.84 -15.30 39.99
N ARG A 133 22.01 -15.85 40.89
CA ARG A 133 21.95 -15.43 42.29
C ARG A 133 23.18 -15.86 43.10
N ASP A 134 23.72 -17.04 42.79
CA ASP A 134 24.83 -17.65 43.51
C ASP A 134 26.21 -17.21 42.96
N PHE A 135 26.30 -16.94 41.65
CA PHE A 135 27.57 -16.65 40.94
C PHE A 135 27.67 -15.25 40.31
N GLY A 136 26.56 -14.48 40.24
CA GLY A 136 26.55 -13.11 39.73
C GLY A 136 26.12 -12.97 38.26
N VAL A 137 25.96 -11.71 37.83
CA VAL A 137 25.37 -11.34 36.51
C VAL A 137 26.29 -11.65 35.32
N GLU A 138 27.61 -11.70 35.54
CA GLU A 138 28.62 -11.91 34.49
C GLU A 138 28.61 -13.33 33.90
N MET A 139 27.89 -14.29 34.52
CA MET A 139 27.76 -15.66 34.05
C MET A 139 26.86 -15.84 32.81
N ILE A 140 25.97 -14.88 32.50
CA ILE A 140 24.99 -15.04 31.41
C ILE A 140 25.66 -14.90 30.04
N ASP A 141 26.27 -15.99 29.57
CA ASP A 141 26.75 -16.13 28.20
C ASP A 141 25.65 -16.64 27.26
N ILE A 142 25.84 -16.44 25.96
CA ILE A 142 24.89 -16.86 24.95
C ILE A 142 24.73 -18.38 24.87
N ASP A 143 25.78 -19.17 25.13
CA ASP A 143 25.68 -20.63 25.06
C ASP A 143 24.86 -21.20 26.24
N GLU A 144 24.85 -20.54 27.41
CA GLU A 144 23.91 -20.86 28.49
C GLU A 144 22.45 -20.53 28.10
N LEU A 145 22.20 -19.37 27.48
CA LEU A 145 20.87 -19.00 26.99
C LEU A 145 20.38 -19.93 25.86
N VAL A 146 21.28 -20.33 24.95
CA VAL A 146 20.99 -21.31 23.88
C VAL A 146 20.55 -22.64 24.48
N SER A 147 21.16 -23.08 25.59
CA SER A 147 20.84 -24.37 26.25
C SER A 147 19.40 -24.50 26.74
N ILE A 148 18.67 -23.39 26.87
CA ILE A 148 17.26 -23.38 27.27
C ILE A 148 16.35 -23.85 26.12
N TYR A 149 16.77 -23.68 24.87
CA TYR A 149 15.97 -23.95 23.68
C TYR A 149 16.33 -25.31 23.06
N ASP A 150 15.31 -26.14 22.81
CA ASP A 150 15.48 -27.49 22.24
C ASP A 150 15.78 -27.49 20.71
N PHE A 151 16.19 -26.35 20.15
CA PHE A 151 16.42 -26.15 18.71
C PHE A 151 17.59 -25.18 18.46
N ARG A 152 18.26 -25.32 17.31
CA ARG A 152 19.38 -24.43 16.94
C ARG A 152 18.89 -23.01 16.66
N ILE A 153 19.59 -22.03 17.23
CA ILE A 153 19.38 -20.59 17.02
C ILE A 153 20.05 -20.15 15.71
N ASP A 154 19.36 -19.33 14.90
CA ASP A 154 19.86 -18.81 13.63
C ASP A 154 20.97 -17.74 13.86
N LYS A 155 21.95 -17.63 12.94
CA LYS A 155 23.09 -16.69 13.08
C LYS A 155 22.67 -15.25 13.43
N PHE A 156 21.62 -14.73 12.79
CA PHE A 156 21.15 -13.36 13.06
C PHE A 156 20.51 -13.22 14.45
N GLN A 157 19.84 -14.27 14.96
CA GLN A 157 19.31 -14.28 16.33
C GLN A 157 20.47 -14.32 17.33
N ARG A 158 21.52 -15.11 17.07
CA ARG A 158 22.73 -15.17 17.91
C ARG A 158 23.40 -13.80 18.03
N LEU A 159 23.66 -13.14 16.89
CA LEU A 159 24.28 -11.79 16.85
C LEU A 159 23.45 -10.73 17.60
N ALA A 160 22.12 -10.78 17.48
CA ALA A 160 21.25 -9.84 18.19
C ALA A 160 21.27 -10.05 19.71
N ILE A 161 21.30 -11.30 20.18
CA ILE A 161 21.42 -11.64 21.60
C ILE A 161 22.81 -11.24 22.13
N GLU A 162 23.90 -11.51 21.38
CA GLU A 162 25.27 -11.06 21.72
C GLU A 162 25.39 -9.52 21.80
N ALA A 163 24.70 -8.77 20.94
CA ALA A 163 24.67 -7.30 21.02
C ALA A 163 23.92 -6.80 22.26
N PHE A 164 22.77 -7.41 22.59
CA PHE A 164 22.03 -7.12 23.81
C PHE A 164 22.83 -7.44 25.08
N LEU A 165 23.48 -8.61 25.16
CA LEU A 165 24.28 -9.01 26.32
C LEU A 165 25.47 -8.07 26.56
N ARG A 166 26.09 -7.53 25.49
CA ARG A 166 27.16 -6.51 25.53
C ARG A 166 26.68 -5.10 25.94
N GLY A 167 25.39 -4.91 26.22
CA GLY A 167 24.84 -3.61 26.65
C GLY A 167 24.46 -2.66 25.51
N SER A 168 24.50 -3.09 24.24
CA SER A 168 24.03 -2.28 23.12
C SER A 168 22.50 -2.36 22.98
N SER A 169 21.87 -1.29 22.50
CA SER A 169 20.53 -1.39 21.89
C SER A 169 20.63 -2.12 20.54
N VAL A 170 19.55 -2.74 20.07
CA VAL A 170 19.57 -3.59 18.87
C VAL A 170 18.38 -3.32 17.95
N VAL A 171 18.64 -3.11 16.66
CA VAL A 171 17.61 -3.09 15.61
C VAL A 171 17.70 -4.37 14.80
N VAL A 172 16.59 -5.10 14.67
CA VAL A 172 16.51 -6.37 13.93
C VAL A 172 15.55 -6.23 12.75
N SER A 173 16.10 -6.23 11.53
CA SER A 173 15.32 -6.19 10.29
C SER A 173 15.35 -7.57 9.62
N ALA A 174 14.23 -8.31 9.73
CA ALA A 174 14.12 -9.67 9.18
C ALA A 174 12.68 -10.01 8.74
N PRO A 175 12.50 -10.87 7.72
CA PRO A 175 11.18 -11.27 7.22
C PRO A 175 10.20 -11.72 8.30
N THR A 176 8.91 -11.59 8.04
CA THR A 176 7.87 -12.23 8.86
C THR A 176 8.06 -13.75 8.85
N SER A 177 7.77 -14.39 9.99
CA SER A 177 8.05 -15.82 10.26
C SER A 177 9.54 -16.21 10.35
N SER A 178 10.48 -15.26 10.39
CA SER A 178 11.91 -15.53 10.66
C SER A 178 12.23 -15.95 12.10
N GLY A 179 11.30 -15.79 13.05
CA GLY A 179 11.53 -16.12 14.47
C GLY A 179 12.12 -14.98 15.30
N LYS A 180 11.84 -13.72 14.95
CA LYS A 180 12.30 -12.52 15.70
C LYS A 180 11.95 -12.56 17.19
N THR A 181 10.79 -13.11 17.55
CA THR A 181 10.31 -13.27 18.94
C THR A 181 11.35 -13.89 19.87
N LEU A 182 12.16 -14.85 19.36
CA LEU A 182 13.19 -15.54 20.14
C LEU A 182 14.20 -14.58 20.77
N ILE A 183 14.52 -13.49 20.08
CA ILE A 183 15.48 -12.49 20.55
C ILE A 183 14.93 -11.76 21.79
N ALA A 184 13.62 -11.46 21.77
CA ALA A 184 12.93 -10.86 22.91
C ALA A 184 12.67 -11.86 24.05
N GLU A 185 12.38 -13.13 23.74
CA GLU A 185 12.29 -14.20 24.74
C GLU A 185 13.64 -14.40 25.46
N ALA A 186 14.76 -14.48 24.73
CA ALA A 186 16.09 -14.62 25.29
C ALA A 186 16.50 -13.40 26.13
N ALA A 187 16.20 -12.19 25.66
CA ALA A 187 16.39 -10.96 26.44
C ALA A 187 15.55 -10.94 27.73
N ALA A 188 14.30 -11.45 27.68
CA ALA A 188 13.45 -11.58 28.85
C ALA A 188 14.00 -12.60 29.86
N VAL A 189 14.50 -13.76 29.41
CA VAL A 189 15.20 -14.72 30.28
C VAL A 189 16.39 -14.06 30.98
N ALA A 190 17.29 -13.41 30.23
CA ALA A 190 18.46 -12.75 30.79
C ALA A 190 18.08 -11.63 31.78
N THR A 191 17.04 -10.86 31.49
CA THR A 191 16.57 -9.75 32.36
C THR A 191 15.90 -10.26 33.64
N VAL A 192 15.08 -11.32 33.55
CA VAL A 192 14.47 -11.98 34.73
C VAL A 192 15.54 -12.61 35.61
N ALA A 193 16.55 -13.25 35.02
CA ALA A 193 17.69 -13.82 35.74
C ALA A 193 18.51 -12.77 36.49
N ARG A 194 18.70 -11.58 35.90
CA ARG A 194 19.30 -10.40 36.54
C ARG A 194 18.46 -9.81 37.69
N GLY A 195 17.25 -10.31 37.94
CA GLY A 195 16.32 -9.76 38.94
C GLY A 195 15.71 -8.42 38.54
N ARG A 196 15.71 -8.11 37.24
CA ARG A 196 15.29 -6.82 36.67
C ARG A 196 13.97 -6.97 35.90
N ARG A 197 13.49 -5.87 35.32
CA ARG A 197 12.22 -5.81 34.59
C ARG A 197 12.43 -5.60 33.10
N LEU A 198 11.58 -6.22 32.28
CA LEU A 198 11.50 -6.04 30.85
C LEU A 198 10.08 -5.63 30.46
N PHE A 199 9.95 -4.58 29.65
CA PHE A 199 8.66 -4.22 29.05
C PHE A 199 8.61 -4.70 27.59
N TYR A 200 7.55 -5.42 27.23
CA TYR A 200 7.34 -5.90 25.87
C TYR A 200 6.18 -5.13 25.26
N THR A 201 6.46 -4.30 24.26
CA THR A 201 5.43 -3.47 23.61
C THR A 201 5.00 -4.03 22.27
N THR A 202 3.71 -3.90 21.99
CA THR A 202 3.08 -4.34 20.74
C THR A 202 2.16 -3.25 20.21
N PRO A 203 1.98 -3.13 18.88
CA PRO A 203 1.00 -2.20 18.33
C PRO A 203 -0.44 -2.67 18.60
N LEU A 204 -0.75 -3.96 18.60
CA LEU A 204 -2.15 -4.41 18.66
C LEU A 204 -2.51 -5.05 20.00
N LYS A 205 -3.63 -4.63 20.63
CA LYS A 205 -4.21 -5.25 21.83
C LYS A 205 -4.32 -6.79 21.72
N ALA A 206 -4.74 -7.28 20.54
CA ALA A 206 -4.82 -8.71 20.26
C ALA A 206 -3.44 -9.41 20.33
N LEU A 207 -2.39 -8.77 19.83
CA LEU A 207 -1.02 -9.28 19.92
C LEU A 207 -0.50 -9.19 21.37
N SER A 208 -0.83 -8.14 22.12
CA SER A 208 -0.54 -8.06 23.56
C SER A 208 -1.13 -9.25 24.33
N ASN A 209 -2.41 -9.55 24.10
CA ASN A 209 -3.11 -10.66 24.76
C ASN A 209 -2.54 -12.03 24.34
N GLN A 210 -2.18 -12.20 23.07
CA GLN A 210 -1.53 -13.42 22.58
C GLN A 210 -0.15 -13.62 23.22
N LYS A 211 0.69 -12.57 23.24
CA LYS A 211 2.01 -12.59 23.88
C LYS A 211 1.91 -12.84 25.38
N PHE A 212 0.89 -12.30 26.05
CA PHE A 212 0.65 -12.52 27.47
C PHE A 212 0.41 -14.00 27.80
N ARG A 213 -0.33 -14.73 26.94
CA ARG A 213 -0.53 -16.18 27.08
C ARG A 213 0.80 -16.94 26.85
N GLU A 214 1.49 -16.67 25.74
CA GLU A 214 2.78 -17.30 25.37
C GLU A 214 3.87 -17.10 26.46
N PHE A 215 3.95 -15.91 27.05
CA PHE A 215 4.92 -15.59 28.09
C PHE A 215 4.53 -16.20 29.44
N ARG A 216 3.24 -16.29 29.81
CA ARG A 216 2.81 -16.99 31.03
C ARG A 216 3.16 -18.48 31.00
N GLU A 217 3.00 -19.14 29.86
CA GLU A 217 3.43 -20.54 29.67
C GLU A 217 4.95 -20.71 29.83
N THR A 218 5.74 -19.69 29.49
CA THR A 218 7.22 -19.74 29.50
C THR A 218 7.84 -19.32 30.83
N PHE A 219 7.30 -18.28 31.48
CA PHE A 219 7.87 -17.63 32.67
C PHE A 219 7.04 -17.80 33.95
N GLY A 220 5.84 -18.37 33.86
CA GLY A 220 4.90 -18.53 34.96
C GLY A 220 4.05 -17.28 35.23
N ASP A 221 2.90 -17.50 35.88
CA ASP A 221 1.85 -16.49 36.07
C ASP A 221 2.28 -15.27 36.90
N ASP A 222 3.07 -15.50 37.95
CA ASP A 222 3.49 -14.43 38.88
C ASP A 222 4.52 -13.46 38.26
N ASN A 223 5.26 -13.91 37.25
CA ASN A 223 6.34 -13.14 36.62
C ASN A 223 5.88 -12.27 35.43
N VAL A 224 4.63 -12.42 34.97
CA VAL A 224 4.12 -11.80 33.74
C VAL A 224 2.87 -10.96 34.01
N GLY A 225 2.90 -9.71 33.53
CA GLY A 225 1.79 -8.75 33.60
C GLY A 225 1.32 -8.30 32.22
N LEU A 226 0.12 -7.71 32.20
CA LEU A 226 -0.51 -7.12 31.01
C LEU A 226 -1.02 -5.71 31.34
N LEU A 227 -0.65 -4.72 30.54
CA LEU A 227 -1.17 -3.34 30.61
C LEU A 227 -1.63 -2.87 29.22
N THR A 228 -2.93 -2.93 28.96
CA THR A 228 -3.54 -2.27 27.78
C THR A 228 -4.27 -0.99 28.23
N GLY A 229 -4.98 -0.32 27.31
CA GLY A 229 -5.89 0.77 27.67
C GLY A 229 -7.01 0.34 28.63
N ASP A 230 -7.33 -0.95 28.62
CA ASP A 230 -8.64 -1.50 28.98
C ASP A 230 -8.50 -2.50 30.13
N SER A 231 -7.43 -3.30 30.10
CA SER A 231 -7.13 -4.39 31.03
C SER A 231 -5.77 -4.17 31.69
N ALA A 232 -5.69 -4.40 33.00
CA ALA A 232 -4.46 -4.25 33.77
C ALA A 232 -4.29 -5.40 34.79
N ILE A 233 -3.42 -6.34 34.48
CA ILE A 233 -3.17 -7.58 35.23
C ILE A 233 -1.70 -7.58 35.69
N ASN A 234 -1.46 -7.89 36.97
CA ASN A 234 -0.12 -8.05 37.56
C ASN A 234 0.88 -6.93 37.16
N LYS A 235 0.56 -5.68 37.51
CA LYS A 235 1.31 -4.48 37.06
C LYS A 235 2.77 -4.45 37.51
N ASP A 236 3.07 -5.11 38.63
CA ASP A 236 4.36 -5.12 39.30
C ASP A 236 5.23 -6.33 38.89
N ALA A 237 4.76 -7.13 37.92
CA ALA A 237 5.49 -8.23 37.31
C ALA A 237 6.89 -7.83 36.79
N GLN A 238 7.80 -8.81 36.72
CA GLN A 238 9.12 -8.64 36.10
C GLN A 238 9.00 -8.40 34.60
N ILE A 239 8.16 -9.16 33.90
CA ILE A 239 7.85 -8.93 32.49
C ILE A 239 6.48 -8.28 32.39
N VAL A 240 6.37 -7.11 31.78
CA VAL A 240 5.07 -6.44 31.54
C VAL A 240 4.85 -6.27 30.05
N ILE A 241 3.81 -6.90 29.53
CA ILE A 241 3.39 -6.79 28.13
C ILE A 241 2.37 -5.65 28.03
N MET A 242 2.55 -4.75 27.07
CA MET A 242 1.71 -3.55 26.95
C MET A 242 1.53 -3.07 25.51
N THR A 243 0.60 -2.13 25.29
CA THR A 243 0.54 -1.38 24.03
C THR A 243 1.49 -0.19 24.05
N THR A 244 1.89 0.29 22.87
CA THR A 244 2.79 1.44 22.72
C THR A 244 2.24 2.70 23.38
N GLU A 245 0.93 2.97 23.30
CA GLU A 245 0.30 4.13 23.96
C GLU A 245 0.45 4.10 25.48
N ILE A 246 0.43 2.91 26.09
CA ILE A 246 0.62 2.77 27.53
C ILE A 246 2.06 3.09 27.92
N LEU A 247 3.05 2.58 27.18
CA LEU A 247 4.46 2.94 27.42
C LEU A 247 4.68 4.44 27.25
N ARG A 248 4.17 5.05 26.17
CA ARG A 248 4.20 6.49 25.92
C ARG A 248 3.65 7.29 27.11
N ASN A 249 2.50 6.89 27.64
CA ASN A 249 1.88 7.56 28.79
C ASN A 249 2.71 7.40 30.08
N MET A 250 3.36 6.25 30.30
CA MET A 250 4.29 6.05 31.41
C MET A 250 5.55 6.91 31.26
N LEU A 251 6.07 7.05 30.05
CA LEU A 251 7.18 7.94 29.73
C LEU A 251 6.83 9.41 30.01
N TYR A 252 5.68 9.90 29.53
CA TYR A 252 5.22 11.26 29.84
C TYR A 252 5.12 11.53 31.34
N GLN A 253 4.58 10.59 32.13
CA GLN A 253 4.52 10.74 33.59
C GLN A 253 5.90 10.75 34.23
N SER A 254 6.85 9.96 33.73
CA SER A 254 8.24 9.96 34.24
C SER A 254 9.04 11.22 33.87
N VAL A 255 8.65 11.90 32.79
CA VAL A 255 9.38 13.03 32.20
C VAL A 255 8.79 14.40 32.58
N GLY A 256 7.47 14.51 32.70
CA GLY A 256 6.75 15.79 32.82
C GLY A 256 6.13 16.11 34.19
N MET A 257 5.97 15.13 35.11
CA MET A 257 5.30 15.36 36.39
C MET A 257 5.98 14.67 37.57
N ALA A 258 6.46 15.44 38.54
CA ALA A 258 7.10 14.91 39.74
C ALA A 258 6.14 14.08 40.62
N SER A 259 6.73 13.14 41.38
CA SER A 259 6.11 12.34 42.45
C SER A 259 5.09 11.25 42.07
N SER A 260 5.56 10.25 41.32
CA SER A 260 5.26 8.83 41.63
C SER A 260 6.47 7.95 41.27
N GLY A 261 7.17 7.44 42.28
CA GLY A 261 8.40 6.66 42.13
C GLY A 261 8.17 5.21 41.69
N THR A 262 7.47 5.00 40.57
CA THR A 262 6.96 3.67 40.19
C THR A 262 7.04 3.32 38.69
N GLY A 263 7.14 4.30 37.77
CA GLY A 263 6.96 4.05 36.33
C GLY A 263 7.98 3.12 35.65
N LEU A 264 9.28 3.40 35.81
CA LEU A 264 10.38 2.70 35.12
C LEU A 264 11.42 2.11 36.09
N PHE A 265 11.05 1.92 37.36
CA PHE A 265 11.98 1.41 38.37
C PHE A 265 12.42 -0.02 38.04
N HIS A 266 13.74 -0.21 37.98
CA HIS A 266 14.41 -1.48 37.66
C HIS A 266 14.09 -2.07 36.27
N VAL A 267 13.67 -1.24 35.30
CA VAL A 267 13.54 -1.65 33.89
C VAL A 267 14.90 -1.57 33.21
N ASP A 268 15.40 -2.71 32.72
CA ASP A 268 16.69 -2.81 32.02
C ASP A 268 16.51 -2.76 30.49
N ALA A 269 15.38 -3.26 29.98
CA ALA A 269 15.13 -3.39 28.55
C ALA A 269 13.67 -3.14 28.17
N ILE A 270 13.47 -2.56 26.99
CA ILE A 270 12.18 -2.39 26.32
C ILE A 270 12.25 -3.05 24.95
N VAL A 271 11.35 -4.01 24.71
CA VAL A 271 11.14 -4.60 23.39
C VAL A 271 10.09 -3.79 22.64
N LEU A 272 10.46 -3.30 21.47
CA LEU A 272 9.63 -2.60 20.51
C LEU A 272 9.32 -3.59 19.39
N ASP A 273 8.14 -4.23 19.40
CA ASP A 273 7.77 -5.25 18.40
C ASP A 273 7.00 -4.67 17.21
N GLU A 274 7.33 -5.12 16.00
CA GLU A 274 6.81 -4.61 14.72
C GLU A 274 7.06 -3.08 14.49
N VAL A 275 8.28 -2.60 14.77
CA VAL A 275 8.67 -1.15 14.69
C VAL A 275 8.40 -0.46 13.35
N HIS A 276 8.25 -1.21 12.25
CA HIS A 276 7.83 -0.66 10.96
C HIS A 276 6.44 0.01 10.97
N TYR A 277 5.65 -0.16 12.05
CA TYR A 277 4.47 0.67 12.34
C TYR A 277 4.79 2.16 12.60
N LEU A 278 6.07 2.55 12.71
CA LEU A 278 6.51 3.95 12.69
C LEU A 278 6.01 4.71 11.45
N SER A 279 5.80 4.02 10.33
CA SER A 279 5.26 4.61 9.09
C SER A 279 3.74 4.58 8.96
N ASP A 280 3.02 4.16 10.00
CA ASP A 280 1.56 4.23 10.05
C ASP A 280 1.09 5.66 10.33
N ILE A 281 0.21 6.20 9.48
CA ILE A 281 -0.25 7.60 9.53
C ILE A 281 -0.96 7.92 10.87
N SER A 282 -1.64 6.95 11.48
CA SER A 282 -2.43 7.16 12.70
C SER A 282 -1.63 6.94 13.99
N ARG A 283 -0.54 6.16 13.95
CA ARG A 283 0.16 5.69 15.17
C ARG A 283 1.67 5.81 15.12
N GLY A 284 2.25 6.25 14.00
CA GLY A 284 3.70 6.41 13.83
C GLY A 284 4.34 7.33 14.86
N THR A 285 3.71 8.48 15.16
CA THR A 285 4.16 9.44 16.18
C THR A 285 4.45 8.78 17.53
N VAL A 286 3.63 7.81 17.96
CA VAL A 286 3.79 7.12 19.26
C VAL A 286 5.11 6.35 19.33
N TRP A 287 5.55 5.74 18.22
CA TRP A 287 6.84 5.05 18.16
C TRP A 287 8.02 6.02 18.28
N GLU A 288 7.94 7.15 17.59
CA GLU A 288 8.99 8.18 17.64
C GLU A 288 9.09 8.81 19.03
N GLU A 289 7.96 9.15 19.65
CA GLU A 289 7.91 9.65 21.03
C GLU A 289 8.53 8.67 22.04
N ILE A 290 8.25 7.36 21.91
CA ILE A 290 8.83 6.35 22.81
C ILE A 290 10.36 6.37 22.74
N VAL A 291 10.94 6.40 21.54
CA VAL A 291 12.41 6.44 21.36
C VAL A 291 13.00 7.74 21.88
N ILE A 292 12.38 8.89 21.59
CA ILE A 292 12.86 10.23 21.98
C ILE A 292 12.82 10.43 23.50
N TYR A 293 11.82 9.87 24.19
CA TYR A 293 11.65 10.03 25.65
C TYR A 293 12.23 8.89 26.49
N CYS A 294 12.68 7.78 25.88
CA CYS A 294 13.25 6.66 26.63
C CYS A 294 14.54 7.09 27.37
N PRO A 295 14.69 6.78 28.67
CA PRO A 295 15.95 7.01 29.40
C PRO A 295 17.10 6.23 28.76
N LYS A 296 18.29 6.85 28.68
CA LYS A 296 19.47 6.28 27.99
C LYS A 296 20.01 5.03 28.66
N GLU A 297 19.64 4.80 29.91
CA GLU A 297 20.02 3.65 30.73
C GLU A 297 19.26 2.36 30.35
N VAL A 298 18.16 2.47 29.60
CA VAL A 298 17.28 1.34 29.24
C VAL A 298 17.58 0.86 27.83
N GLN A 299 17.95 -0.41 27.64
CA GLN A 299 18.26 -0.96 26.31
C GLN A 299 16.99 -1.09 25.45
N LEU A 300 17.06 -0.67 24.19
CA LEU A 300 15.99 -0.83 23.21
C LEU A 300 16.24 -2.05 22.31
N ILE A 301 15.23 -2.91 22.17
CA ILE A 301 15.24 -4.07 21.27
C ILE A 301 14.12 -3.89 20.24
N CYS A 302 14.49 -3.38 19.07
CA CYS A 302 13.57 -3.05 17.98
C CYS A 302 13.44 -4.22 17.00
N LEU A 303 12.29 -4.90 16.97
CA LEU A 303 11.99 -5.97 16.03
C LEU A 303 11.17 -5.44 14.86
N SER A 304 11.63 -5.63 13.63
CA SER A 304 10.95 -5.15 12.43
C SER A 304 10.82 -6.22 11.35
N ALA A 305 9.80 -6.11 10.49
CA ALA A 305 9.83 -6.73 9.17
C ALA A 305 11.00 -6.15 8.34
N THR A 306 11.31 -6.78 7.22
CA THR A 306 12.26 -6.22 6.26
C THR A 306 11.80 -4.84 5.82
N VAL A 307 12.68 -3.85 5.94
CA VAL A 307 12.53 -2.45 5.52
C VAL A 307 13.72 -2.05 4.64
N ALA A 308 13.58 -1.02 3.81
CA ALA A 308 14.65 -0.63 2.86
C ALA A 308 15.79 0.20 3.48
N ASN A 309 15.51 0.93 4.56
CA ASN A 309 16.43 1.84 5.26
C ASN A 309 16.62 1.45 6.75
N PRO A 310 16.98 0.20 7.08
CA PRO A 310 17.17 -0.20 8.48
C PRO A 310 18.38 0.50 9.13
N ASP A 311 19.38 0.87 8.33
CA ASP A 311 20.57 1.63 8.74
C ASP A 311 20.22 3.04 9.21
N GLU A 312 19.28 3.73 8.54
CA GLU A 312 18.79 5.04 8.96
C GLU A 312 18.06 4.95 10.31
N LEU A 313 17.23 3.91 10.50
CA LEU A 313 16.54 3.67 11.78
C LEU A 313 17.53 3.40 12.92
N ALA A 314 18.54 2.56 12.68
CA ALA A 314 19.57 2.23 13.68
C ALA A 314 20.48 3.43 13.99
N GLY A 315 20.84 4.23 12.97
CA GLY A 315 21.63 5.45 13.13
C GLY A 315 20.90 6.53 13.93
N TRP A 316 19.60 6.74 13.66
CA TRP A 316 18.74 7.67 14.39
C TRP A 316 18.60 7.33 15.89
N ILE A 317 18.32 6.05 16.21
CA ILE A 317 18.30 5.57 17.61
C ILE A 317 19.70 5.70 18.22
N GLY A 318 20.75 5.42 17.43
CA GLY A 318 22.16 5.59 17.76
C GLY A 318 22.51 7.00 18.26
N GLU A 319 22.05 8.02 17.55
CA GLU A 319 22.33 9.43 17.85
C GLU A 319 21.54 9.93 19.09
N ILE A 320 20.26 9.58 19.18
CA ILE A 320 19.35 10.15 20.19
C ILE A 320 19.47 9.42 21.52
N HIS A 321 19.37 8.09 21.48
CA HIS A 321 19.26 7.24 22.65
C HIS A 321 20.65 6.81 23.11
N GLY A 322 21.39 6.11 22.25
CA GLY A 322 22.75 5.66 22.52
C GLY A 322 23.16 4.50 21.62
N LYS A 323 24.32 3.89 21.91
CA LYS A 323 24.95 2.85 21.06
C LYS A 323 23.93 1.77 20.65
N THR A 324 23.65 1.73 19.35
CA THR A 324 22.67 0.83 18.73
C THR A 324 23.37 0.03 17.63
N GLU A 325 23.20 -1.30 17.65
CA GLU A 325 23.75 -2.21 16.64
C GLU A 325 22.62 -2.72 15.72
N LEU A 326 22.87 -2.70 14.40
CA LEU A 326 21.93 -3.22 13.41
C LEU A 326 22.22 -4.69 13.09
N VAL A 327 21.17 -5.51 13.07
CA VAL A 327 21.20 -6.90 12.60
C VAL A 327 20.16 -7.09 11.50
N THR A 328 20.63 -7.32 10.28
CA THR A 328 19.77 -7.61 9.11
C THR A 328 19.79 -9.10 8.78
N SER A 329 18.68 -9.59 8.23
CA SER A 329 18.61 -10.91 7.59
C SER A 329 17.62 -10.87 6.44
N THR A 330 18.05 -11.29 5.25
CA THR A 330 17.18 -11.48 4.08
C THR A 330 16.61 -12.91 4.00
N ARG A 331 17.20 -13.86 4.74
CA ARG A 331 16.85 -15.28 4.65
C ARG A 331 15.55 -15.57 5.42
N ARG A 332 14.53 -16.05 4.70
CA ARG A 332 13.32 -16.60 5.31
C ARG A 332 13.48 -18.10 5.58
N PRO A 333 13.12 -18.62 6.78
CA PRO A 333 13.26 -20.04 7.10
C PRO A 333 12.46 -20.97 6.19
N VAL A 334 11.25 -20.55 5.82
CA VAL A 334 10.41 -21.23 4.82
C VAL A 334 10.37 -20.34 3.56
N PRO A 335 10.94 -20.75 2.42
CA PRO A 335 10.92 -19.94 1.20
C PRO A 335 9.51 -19.77 0.65
N LEU A 336 9.24 -18.63 0.02
CA LEU A 336 7.97 -18.35 -0.67
C LEU A 336 8.05 -18.77 -2.14
N THR A 337 6.95 -19.30 -2.66
CA THR A 337 6.77 -19.61 -4.08
C THR A 337 5.52 -18.90 -4.59
N TRP A 338 5.69 -18.12 -5.65
CA TRP A 338 4.64 -17.27 -6.20
C TRP A 338 3.88 -18.01 -7.31
N TYR A 339 2.55 -17.99 -7.19
CA TYR A 339 1.61 -18.58 -8.12
C TYR A 339 0.56 -17.55 -8.54
N PHE A 340 -0.02 -17.75 -9.71
CA PHE A 340 -1.09 -16.95 -10.27
C PHE A 340 -2.28 -17.84 -10.63
N SER A 341 -3.47 -17.47 -10.18
CA SER A 341 -4.70 -18.22 -10.40
C SER A 341 -5.51 -17.60 -11.55
N THR A 342 -5.74 -18.41 -12.58
CA THR A 342 -6.70 -18.14 -13.66
C THR A 342 -7.86 -19.13 -13.58
N LYS A 343 -8.96 -18.84 -14.28
CA LYS A 343 -10.16 -19.68 -14.34
C LYS A 343 -9.90 -21.17 -14.57
N HIS A 344 -8.87 -21.52 -15.34
CA HIS A 344 -8.59 -22.89 -15.74
C HIS A 344 -7.29 -23.47 -15.17
N SER A 345 -6.50 -22.68 -14.43
CA SER A 345 -5.19 -23.15 -13.96
C SER A 345 -4.61 -22.34 -12.80
N LEU A 346 -3.80 -23.00 -11.98
CA LEU A 346 -2.94 -22.37 -10.97
C LEU A 346 -1.47 -22.58 -11.37
N LEU A 347 -0.84 -21.56 -11.96
CA LEU A 347 0.51 -21.62 -12.56
C LEU A 347 1.53 -20.85 -11.71
N PRO A 348 2.82 -21.20 -11.71
CA PRO A 348 3.85 -20.33 -11.12
C PRO A 348 3.83 -18.95 -11.77
N LEU A 349 3.91 -17.88 -10.97
CA LEU A 349 3.91 -16.50 -11.43
C LEU A 349 5.20 -16.17 -12.20
N LEU A 350 6.32 -16.64 -11.68
CA LEU A 350 7.66 -16.46 -12.23
C LEU A 350 8.09 -17.67 -13.07
N ASP A 351 9.11 -17.46 -13.89
CA ASP A 351 9.83 -18.53 -14.59
C ASP A 351 10.70 -19.38 -13.63
N GLU A 352 11.31 -20.45 -14.16
CA GLU A 352 12.13 -21.37 -13.36
C GLU A 352 13.40 -20.70 -12.79
N LYS A 353 13.84 -19.59 -13.38
CA LYS A 353 14.96 -18.76 -12.90
C LYS A 353 14.52 -17.73 -11.84
N GLY A 354 13.23 -17.42 -11.73
CA GLY A 354 12.70 -16.43 -10.80
C GLY A 354 12.92 -14.97 -11.21
N ILE A 355 13.21 -14.69 -12.49
CA ILE A 355 13.62 -13.37 -13.01
C ILE A 355 12.49 -12.70 -13.80
N HIS A 356 11.66 -13.48 -14.48
CA HIS A 356 10.64 -12.96 -15.40
C HIS A 356 9.26 -13.58 -15.15
N VAL A 357 8.20 -12.93 -15.68
CA VAL A 357 6.85 -13.51 -15.70
C VAL A 357 6.88 -14.83 -16.47
N ASN A 358 6.23 -15.85 -15.92
CA ASN A 358 6.04 -17.12 -16.61
C ASN A 358 5.37 -16.89 -17.97
N ARG A 359 6.01 -17.33 -19.07
CA ARG A 359 5.53 -17.11 -20.45
C ARG A 359 4.08 -17.58 -20.66
N LYS A 360 3.62 -18.61 -19.94
CA LYS A 360 2.23 -19.12 -20.00
C LYS A 360 1.18 -18.15 -19.44
N LEU A 361 1.61 -17.14 -18.69
CA LEU A 361 0.76 -16.07 -18.13
C LEU A 361 0.85 -14.76 -18.91
N SER A 362 1.74 -14.66 -19.90
CA SER A 362 1.85 -13.47 -20.76
C SER A 362 0.58 -13.26 -21.59
N LEU A 363 0.21 -12.01 -21.83
CA LEU A 363 -0.98 -11.66 -22.63
C LEU A 363 -0.93 -12.30 -24.03
N ASN A 364 0.25 -12.35 -24.65
CA ASN A 364 0.46 -12.95 -25.97
C ASN A 364 0.16 -14.45 -25.99
N TYR A 365 0.50 -15.20 -24.93
CA TYR A 365 0.18 -16.63 -24.82
C TYR A 365 -1.31 -16.86 -24.54
N LEU A 366 -1.91 -16.04 -23.67
CA LEU A 366 -3.35 -16.09 -23.42
C LEU A 366 -4.17 -15.78 -24.69
N GLN A 367 -3.70 -14.84 -25.53
CA GLN A 367 -4.28 -14.54 -26.84
C GLN A 367 -4.30 -15.76 -27.75
N MET A 368 -3.18 -16.50 -27.89
CA MET A 368 -3.11 -17.73 -28.68
C MET A 368 -4.11 -18.79 -28.20
N SER A 369 -4.20 -19.02 -26.88
CA SER A 369 -5.15 -19.98 -26.33
C SER A 369 -6.63 -19.57 -26.56
N ALA A 370 -6.91 -18.26 -26.54
CA ALA A 370 -8.25 -17.70 -26.78
C ALA A 370 -8.63 -17.60 -28.28
N SER A 371 -7.67 -17.72 -29.19
CA SER A 371 -7.94 -17.95 -30.62
C SER A 371 -8.12 -19.44 -30.93
N GLU A 372 -7.28 -20.33 -30.38
CA GLU A 372 -7.44 -21.79 -30.56
C GLU A 372 -8.80 -22.32 -30.04
N ALA A 373 -9.31 -21.79 -28.93
CA ALA A 373 -10.64 -22.14 -28.44
C ALA A 373 -11.76 -21.79 -29.44
N ARG A 374 -11.65 -20.64 -30.13
CA ARG A 374 -12.64 -20.21 -31.14
C ARG A 374 -12.62 -21.09 -32.39
N TYR A 375 -11.47 -21.68 -32.75
CA TYR A 375 -11.39 -22.62 -33.87
C TYR A 375 -11.98 -24.02 -33.57
N ARG A 376 -12.29 -24.35 -32.31
CA ARG A 376 -12.90 -25.64 -31.94
C ARG A 376 -14.42 -25.61 -31.83
N ASP A 377 -15.01 -24.47 -31.46
CA ASP A 377 -16.48 -24.34 -31.34
C ASP A 377 -17.20 -24.25 -32.71
N ASP A 378 -16.53 -23.77 -33.77
CA ASP A 378 -17.14 -23.62 -35.10
C ASP A 378 -17.22 -24.93 -35.93
N ASP A 379 -16.52 -26.01 -35.53
CA ASP A 379 -16.42 -27.25 -36.33
C ASP A 379 -17.50 -28.31 -36.01
N ASP A 380 -18.13 -28.27 -34.82
CA ASP A 380 -19.19 -29.24 -34.44
C ASP A 380 -20.59 -28.85 -34.98
N GLY A 381 -20.62 -27.95 -35.97
CA GLY A 381 -21.76 -27.08 -36.25
C GLY A 381 -22.39 -27.10 -37.65
N ARG A 382 -22.02 -27.99 -38.61
CA ARG A 382 -22.80 -28.23 -39.87
C ARG A 382 -22.37 -29.46 -40.69
N ARG A 383 -23.17 -30.54 -40.64
CA ARG A 383 -23.20 -31.56 -41.73
C ARG A 383 -24.04 -31.05 -42.91
N GLY A 384 -23.41 -30.70 -44.05
CA GLY A 384 -24.17 -30.12 -45.19
C GLY A 384 -23.49 -30.06 -46.57
N ARG A 385 -23.31 -31.21 -47.25
CA ARG A 385 -23.17 -31.41 -48.72
C ARG A 385 -22.43 -30.36 -49.61
N ARG A 386 -21.28 -30.81 -50.13
CA ARG A 386 -20.81 -30.74 -51.55
C ARG A 386 -20.69 -29.38 -52.28
N SER A 387 -19.45 -29.01 -52.60
CA SER A 387 -18.98 -28.92 -54.00
C SER A 387 -17.45 -29.14 -54.09
N ARG A 388 -16.89 -29.30 -55.30
CA ARG A 388 -15.51 -29.75 -55.54
C ARG A 388 -14.60 -28.66 -56.13
N LYS A 389 -13.29 -28.84 -55.90
CA LYS A 389 -12.18 -28.66 -56.88
C LYS A 389 -11.52 -27.28 -57.02
N HIS A 390 -10.47 -27.04 -56.23
CA HIS A 390 -9.11 -27.11 -56.81
C HIS A 390 -8.06 -27.49 -55.77
N ARG A 391 -7.01 -28.18 -56.21
CA ARG A 391 -5.84 -28.53 -55.40
C ARG A 391 -4.71 -27.62 -55.89
N GLY A 392 -4.25 -26.72 -55.04
CA GLY A 392 -3.09 -25.85 -55.26
C GLY A 392 -2.19 -25.99 -54.04
N ASP A 393 -0.97 -26.42 -54.26
CA ASP A 393 -0.01 -26.77 -53.21
C ASP A 393 0.83 -25.54 -52.88
N THR A 394 0.52 -24.85 -51.77
CA THR A 394 1.26 -23.66 -51.34
C THR A 394 1.47 -23.64 -49.82
N SER A 395 2.66 -24.11 -49.44
CA SER A 395 3.50 -23.61 -48.32
C SER A 395 2.84 -23.30 -46.96
N TYR A 396 3.12 -24.16 -45.99
CA TYR A 396 3.17 -23.80 -44.57
C TYR A 396 4.20 -22.67 -44.34
N ASN A 397 3.79 -21.40 -44.28
CA ASN A 397 4.62 -20.34 -43.67
C ASN A 397 3.94 -19.01 -43.27
N SER A 398 2.60 -18.90 -43.30
CA SER A 398 1.90 -17.61 -43.11
C SER A 398 1.22 -17.43 -41.73
N LEU A 399 1.87 -17.86 -40.63
CA LEU A 399 1.34 -17.71 -39.26
C LEU A 399 2.26 -16.92 -38.30
N VAL A 400 3.36 -16.34 -38.79
CA VAL A 400 4.35 -15.66 -37.94
C VAL A 400 4.10 -14.13 -37.80
N ASN A 401 3.44 -13.48 -38.76
CA ASN A 401 3.32 -12.01 -38.81
C ASN A 401 1.96 -11.47 -38.33
N ILE A 402 1.53 -11.85 -37.12
CA ILE A 402 0.43 -11.17 -36.40
C ILE A 402 0.87 -10.90 -34.95
N SER A 403 1.85 -10.00 -34.77
CA SER A 403 2.38 -9.61 -33.45
C SER A 403 2.66 -8.12 -33.25
N ASP A 404 2.72 -7.31 -34.31
CA ASP A 404 3.36 -5.98 -34.23
C ASP A 404 2.39 -4.79 -34.12
N TYR A 405 1.08 -5.06 -33.97
CA TYR A 405 0.10 -4.05 -33.59
C TYR A 405 -0.13 -4.08 -32.07
N PRO A 406 0.16 -2.99 -31.33
CA PRO A 406 -0.11 -2.95 -29.90
C PRO A 406 -1.61 -3.07 -29.63
N LEU A 407 -1.99 -4.08 -28.85
CA LEU A 407 -3.39 -4.37 -28.51
C LEU A 407 -4.09 -3.15 -27.89
N THR A 408 -5.33 -2.91 -28.27
CA THR A 408 -6.12 -1.84 -27.63
C THR A 408 -6.43 -2.20 -26.17
N LYS A 409 -6.50 -1.20 -25.28
CA LYS A 409 -6.84 -1.41 -23.86
C LYS A 409 -8.14 -2.21 -23.68
N ASN A 410 -9.09 -2.09 -24.60
CA ASN A 410 -10.37 -2.79 -24.57
C ASN A 410 -10.24 -4.31 -24.86
N GLU A 411 -9.35 -4.71 -25.76
CA GLU A 411 -9.09 -6.12 -26.07
C GLU A 411 -8.37 -6.81 -24.90
N ILE A 412 -7.37 -6.14 -24.32
CA ILE A 412 -6.66 -6.60 -23.12
C ILE A 412 -7.65 -6.84 -21.97
N ASN A 413 -8.54 -5.87 -21.72
CA ASN A 413 -9.58 -5.98 -20.69
C ASN A 413 -10.57 -7.12 -20.97
N LYS A 414 -10.92 -7.38 -22.24
CA LYS A 414 -11.80 -8.50 -22.63
C LYS A 414 -11.13 -9.86 -22.37
N ILE A 415 -9.85 -9.99 -22.69
CA ILE A 415 -9.06 -11.21 -22.40
C ILE A 415 -8.95 -11.42 -20.88
N ARG A 416 -8.54 -10.40 -20.12
CA ARG A 416 -8.45 -10.46 -18.64
C ARG A 416 -9.76 -10.91 -18.00
N ARG A 417 -10.89 -10.31 -18.37
CA ARG A 417 -12.24 -10.69 -17.88
C ARG A 417 -12.61 -12.15 -18.15
N SER A 418 -12.17 -12.73 -19.27
CA SER A 418 -12.44 -14.15 -19.59
C SER A 418 -11.69 -15.14 -18.69
N GLN A 419 -10.57 -14.71 -18.11
CA GLN A 419 -9.65 -15.53 -17.32
C GLN A 419 -9.84 -15.39 -15.80
N VAL A 420 -10.76 -14.54 -15.32
CA VAL A 420 -11.07 -14.37 -13.90
C VAL A 420 -11.64 -15.67 -13.32
N PRO A 421 -10.97 -16.33 -12.35
CA PRO A 421 -11.50 -17.51 -11.68
C PRO A 421 -12.63 -17.15 -10.72
N GLN A 422 -13.54 -18.09 -10.49
CA GLN A 422 -14.38 -18.08 -9.30
C GLN A 422 -13.58 -18.57 -8.07
N ILE A 423 -14.11 -18.29 -6.88
CA ILE A 423 -13.52 -18.75 -5.62
C ILE A 423 -13.43 -20.29 -5.59
N SER A 424 -14.46 -20.97 -6.10
CA SER A 424 -14.51 -22.43 -6.27
C SER A 424 -13.37 -22.98 -7.12
N ASP A 425 -13.06 -22.33 -8.24
CA ASP A 425 -12.08 -22.82 -9.23
C ASP A 425 -10.68 -22.83 -8.61
N THR A 426 -10.33 -21.72 -7.96
CA THR A 426 -9.06 -21.59 -7.23
C THR A 426 -9.01 -22.51 -6.02
N LEU A 427 -10.11 -22.64 -5.25
CA LEU A 427 -10.16 -23.55 -4.10
C LEU A 427 -9.95 -25.01 -4.51
N TRP A 428 -10.54 -25.43 -5.63
CA TRP A 428 -10.33 -26.77 -6.20
C TRP A 428 -8.87 -26.98 -6.65
N HIS A 429 -8.25 -25.99 -7.28
CA HIS A 429 -6.82 -26.03 -7.60
C HIS A 429 -5.92 -26.12 -6.36
N LEU A 430 -6.26 -25.40 -5.27
CA LEU A 430 -5.53 -25.46 -4.00
C LEU A 430 -5.67 -26.83 -3.33
N GLN A 431 -6.88 -27.38 -3.28
CA GLN A 431 -7.15 -28.69 -2.70
C GLN A 431 -6.43 -29.80 -3.49
N GLY A 432 -6.54 -29.80 -4.83
CA GLY A 432 -5.89 -30.77 -5.72
C GLY A 432 -4.35 -30.70 -5.72
N LYS A 433 -3.76 -29.60 -5.27
CA LYS A 433 -2.30 -29.45 -5.06
C LYS A 433 -1.86 -29.56 -3.60
N HIS A 434 -2.76 -29.98 -2.70
CA HIS A 434 -2.52 -30.06 -1.25
C HIS A 434 -2.02 -28.75 -0.60
N MET A 435 -2.41 -27.60 -1.15
CA MET A 435 -1.97 -26.27 -0.72
C MET A 435 -2.76 -25.70 0.48
N LEU A 436 -3.64 -26.48 1.11
CA LEU A 436 -4.37 -26.09 2.32
C LEU A 436 -3.55 -26.40 3.60
N PRO A 437 -3.74 -25.69 4.73
CA PRO A 437 -4.70 -24.60 4.93
C PRO A 437 -4.28 -23.27 4.28
N ALA A 438 -5.26 -22.44 3.94
CA ALA A 438 -5.06 -21.17 3.25
C ALA A 438 -5.73 -19.99 3.96
N ILE A 439 -5.04 -18.85 4.00
CA ILE A 439 -5.63 -17.54 4.31
C ILE A 439 -5.89 -16.82 2.98
N TRP A 440 -7.08 -16.27 2.82
CA TRP A 440 -7.52 -15.60 1.61
C TRP A 440 -7.86 -14.14 1.89
N PHE A 441 -6.99 -13.23 1.49
CA PHE A 441 -7.15 -11.80 1.69
C PHE A 441 -8.14 -11.20 0.69
N ILE A 442 -9.21 -10.61 1.23
CA ILE A 442 -10.23 -9.83 0.51
C ILE A 442 -10.39 -8.48 1.21
N PHE A 443 -10.13 -7.37 0.52
CA PHE A 443 -10.12 -6.01 1.10
C PHE A 443 -11.50 -5.44 1.47
N ASN A 444 -12.54 -6.28 1.51
CA ASN A 444 -13.90 -5.89 1.87
C ASN A 444 -14.51 -6.95 2.80
N ARG A 445 -14.98 -6.51 3.97
CA ARG A 445 -15.67 -7.35 4.98
C ARG A 445 -16.87 -8.08 4.38
N ARG A 446 -17.71 -7.37 3.61
CA ARG A 446 -18.86 -7.98 2.89
C ARG A 446 -18.42 -9.05 1.90
N GLY A 447 -17.23 -8.90 1.31
CA GLY A 447 -16.63 -9.89 0.41
C GLY A 447 -16.16 -11.15 1.14
N CYS A 448 -15.68 -11.03 2.38
CA CYS A 448 -15.32 -12.17 3.22
C CYS A 448 -16.56 -13.01 3.59
N ASP A 449 -17.62 -12.37 4.07
CA ASP A 449 -18.88 -13.02 4.41
C ASP A 449 -19.54 -13.68 3.20
N ALA A 450 -19.62 -12.95 2.08
CA ALA A 450 -20.18 -13.47 0.82
C ALA A 450 -19.35 -14.63 0.25
N ALA A 451 -18.02 -14.63 0.45
CA ALA A 451 -17.17 -15.75 0.05
C ALA A 451 -17.51 -17.02 0.85
N VAL A 452 -17.64 -16.93 2.18
CA VAL A 452 -18.06 -18.08 3.02
C VAL A 452 -19.41 -18.63 2.56
N GLN A 453 -20.40 -17.76 2.32
CA GLN A 453 -21.72 -18.17 1.82
C GLN A 453 -21.66 -18.80 0.43
N TYR A 454 -20.78 -18.32 -0.46
CA TYR A 454 -20.61 -18.87 -1.81
C TYR A 454 -20.02 -20.30 -1.80
N VAL A 455 -19.09 -20.60 -0.87
CA VAL A 455 -18.47 -21.93 -0.74
C VAL A 455 -19.04 -22.79 0.40
N GLU A 456 -20.17 -22.43 1.00
CA GLU A 456 -20.77 -23.16 2.16
C GLU A 456 -21.14 -24.63 1.89
N ASN A 457 -21.15 -25.05 0.61
CA ASN A 457 -21.46 -26.40 0.16
C ASN A 457 -20.18 -27.20 -0.20
N PHE A 458 -18.99 -26.60 -0.16
CA PHE A 458 -17.71 -27.30 -0.33
C PHE A 458 -17.32 -28.01 0.98
N GLN A 459 -17.17 -29.34 0.95
CA GLN A 459 -16.69 -30.11 2.09
C GLN A 459 -15.15 -30.12 2.10
N LEU A 460 -14.51 -29.43 3.06
CA LEU A 460 -13.05 -29.47 3.25
C LEU A 460 -12.60 -30.28 4.47
N LEU A 461 -13.54 -30.66 5.35
CA LEU A 461 -13.29 -31.52 6.53
C LEU A 461 -13.70 -32.97 6.26
N ASP A 462 -13.13 -33.91 6.99
CA ASP A 462 -13.75 -35.23 7.14
C ASP A 462 -14.86 -35.23 8.21
N ASP A 463 -15.57 -36.35 8.37
CA ASP A 463 -16.67 -36.47 9.34
C ASP A 463 -16.21 -36.44 10.81
N CYS A 464 -14.95 -36.78 11.09
CA CYS A 464 -14.36 -36.74 12.43
C CYS A 464 -13.98 -35.31 12.81
N GLU A 465 -13.25 -34.61 11.93
CA GLU A 465 -12.91 -33.18 12.05
C GLU A 465 -14.18 -32.33 12.20
N LYS A 466 -15.21 -32.62 11.40
CA LYS A 466 -16.53 -31.97 11.51
C LYS A 466 -17.18 -32.22 12.88
N GLY A 467 -17.08 -33.44 13.41
CA GLY A 467 -17.55 -33.78 14.76
C GLY A 467 -16.83 -33.01 15.86
N GLU A 468 -15.51 -32.80 15.72
CA GLU A 468 -14.74 -31.94 16.62
C GLU A 468 -15.17 -30.47 16.57
N VAL A 469 -15.37 -29.92 15.36
CA VAL A 469 -15.87 -28.54 15.18
C VAL A 469 -17.25 -28.38 15.80
N GLU A 470 -18.16 -29.34 15.58
CA GLU A 470 -19.49 -29.29 16.17
C GLU A 470 -19.46 -29.35 17.70
N LEU A 471 -18.60 -30.20 18.28
CA LEU A 471 -18.39 -30.28 19.73
C LEU A 471 -17.80 -28.98 20.30
N ALA A 472 -16.82 -28.38 19.62
CA ALA A 472 -16.22 -27.11 19.98
C ALA A 472 -17.25 -25.96 19.92
N LEU A 473 -18.04 -25.89 18.84
CA LEU A 473 -19.10 -24.89 18.67
C LEU A 473 -20.21 -25.04 19.73
N ARG A 474 -20.58 -26.27 20.08
CA ARG A 474 -21.54 -26.53 21.19
C ARG A 474 -20.99 -26.04 22.53
N LYS A 475 -19.72 -26.29 22.85
CA LYS A 475 -19.07 -25.76 24.07
C LYS A 475 -19.04 -24.24 24.06
N PHE A 476 -18.61 -23.63 22.96
CA PHE A 476 -18.54 -22.17 22.81
C PHE A 476 -19.93 -21.53 22.96
N ARG A 477 -20.99 -22.12 22.38
CA ARG A 477 -22.38 -21.63 22.52
C ARG A 477 -22.90 -21.69 23.95
N VAL A 478 -22.49 -22.68 24.75
CA VAL A 478 -22.88 -22.78 26.18
C VAL A 478 -22.19 -21.71 27.02
N LEU A 479 -20.95 -21.35 26.71
CA LEU A 479 -20.20 -20.31 27.42
C LEU A 479 -20.59 -18.89 26.97
N TYR A 480 -20.73 -18.67 25.66
CA TYR A 480 -20.91 -17.35 25.05
C TYR A 480 -22.08 -17.35 24.04
N PRO A 481 -23.33 -17.54 24.50
CA PRO A 481 -24.50 -17.71 23.62
C PRO A 481 -24.81 -16.48 22.75
N ASP A 482 -24.33 -15.30 23.13
CA ASP A 482 -24.54 -14.04 22.41
C ASP A 482 -23.37 -13.68 21.48
N ALA A 483 -22.26 -14.44 21.55
CA ALA A 483 -21.09 -14.26 20.68
C ALA A 483 -21.06 -15.22 19.47
N VAL A 484 -22.08 -16.07 19.33
CA VAL A 484 -22.19 -17.05 18.24
C VAL A 484 -22.78 -16.40 16.99
N ARG A 485 -22.02 -16.44 15.89
CA ARG A 485 -22.46 -15.89 14.61
C ARG A 485 -23.19 -16.97 13.79
N GLU A 486 -24.49 -17.12 14.01
CA GLU A 486 -25.32 -18.21 13.43
C GLU A 486 -25.18 -18.35 11.90
N SER A 487 -25.10 -17.22 11.19
CA SER A 487 -24.92 -17.17 9.73
C SER A 487 -23.60 -17.77 9.21
N ALA A 488 -22.60 -17.97 10.07
CA ALA A 488 -21.31 -18.55 9.72
C ALA A 488 -21.18 -20.05 10.09
N GLU A 489 -22.12 -20.62 10.84
CA GLU A 489 -22.02 -21.99 11.37
C GLU A 489 -21.95 -23.05 10.27
N LYS A 490 -22.76 -22.88 9.22
CA LYS A 490 -22.79 -23.81 8.09
C LYS A 490 -21.43 -23.86 7.37
N GLY A 491 -20.75 -22.72 7.21
CA GLY A 491 -19.39 -22.67 6.66
C GLY A 491 -18.36 -23.28 7.61
N LEU A 492 -18.47 -22.99 8.92
CA LEU A 492 -17.52 -23.47 9.92
C LEU A 492 -17.50 -25.00 10.01
N LEU A 493 -18.68 -25.64 10.01
CA LEU A 493 -18.84 -27.12 9.96
C LEU A 493 -18.31 -27.77 8.67
N ARG A 494 -17.85 -26.98 7.70
CA ARG A 494 -17.21 -27.42 6.45
C ARG A 494 -15.72 -27.04 6.39
N GLY A 495 -15.19 -26.40 7.43
CA GLY A 495 -13.79 -25.98 7.54
C GLY A 495 -13.51 -24.61 6.94
N ILE A 496 -14.52 -23.74 6.84
CA ILE A 496 -14.45 -22.44 6.15
C ILE A 496 -14.95 -21.32 7.07
N ALA A 497 -14.18 -20.25 7.24
CA ALA A 497 -14.54 -19.14 8.14
C ALA A 497 -14.22 -17.75 7.56
N ALA A 498 -14.81 -16.71 8.13
CA ALA A 498 -14.52 -15.30 7.84
C ALA A 498 -13.87 -14.61 9.05
N HIS A 499 -12.79 -13.86 8.82
CA HIS A 499 -12.04 -13.12 9.85
C HIS A 499 -11.86 -11.65 9.46
N HIS A 500 -12.65 -10.76 10.06
CA HIS A 500 -12.53 -9.32 9.84
C HIS A 500 -12.98 -8.55 11.07
N ALA A 501 -12.66 -7.25 11.13
CA ALA A 501 -12.99 -6.36 12.25
C ALA A 501 -14.50 -6.19 12.54
N GLY A 502 -15.38 -6.72 11.67
CA GLY A 502 -16.83 -6.76 11.87
C GLY A 502 -17.34 -7.98 12.67
N CYS A 503 -16.51 -9.01 12.85
CA CYS A 503 -16.79 -10.11 13.77
C CYS A 503 -16.47 -9.71 15.22
N LEU A 504 -17.26 -10.20 16.18
CA LEU A 504 -16.97 -10.05 17.62
C LEU A 504 -15.57 -10.57 17.99
N PRO A 505 -14.89 -9.97 18.98
CA PRO A 505 -13.57 -10.43 19.44
C PRO A 505 -13.54 -11.91 19.81
N LEU A 506 -14.51 -12.38 20.60
CA LEU A 506 -14.62 -13.78 21.04
C LEU A 506 -14.79 -14.76 19.85
N TRP A 507 -15.61 -14.39 18.86
CA TRP A 507 -15.81 -15.21 17.66
C TRP A 507 -14.53 -15.32 16.81
N LYS A 508 -13.74 -14.24 16.71
CA LYS A 508 -12.43 -14.28 16.03
C LYS A 508 -11.44 -15.17 16.76
N SER A 509 -11.33 -15.04 18.08
CA SER A 509 -10.44 -15.90 18.89
C SER A 509 -10.81 -17.37 18.79
N PHE A 510 -12.09 -17.71 18.69
CA PHE A 510 -12.57 -19.07 18.44
C PHE A 510 -12.18 -19.58 17.04
N ILE A 511 -12.30 -18.76 15.99
CA ILE A 511 -11.82 -19.11 14.65
C ILE A 511 -10.29 -19.30 14.62
N GLU A 512 -9.55 -18.44 15.32
CA GLU A 512 -8.09 -18.53 15.45
C GLU A 512 -7.67 -19.86 16.11
N GLU A 513 -8.32 -20.27 17.21
CA GLU A 513 -8.09 -21.56 17.87
C GLU A 513 -8.35 -22.73 16.91
N LEU A 514 -9.51 -22.74 16.23
CA LEU A 514 -9.86 -23.82 15.30
C LEU A 514 -8.94 -23.86 14.07
N PHE A 515 -8.42 -22.72 13.61
CA PHE A 515 -7.43 -22.68 12.53
C PHE A 515 -6.07 -23.23 12.98
N GLN A 516 -5.60 -22.86 14.18
CA GLN A 516 -4.36 -23.39 14.76
C GLN A 516 -4.45 -24.91 14.99
N ARG A 517 -5.61 -25.42 15.38
CA ARG A 517 -5.92 -26.87 15.47
C ARG A 517 -6.08 -27.56 14.11
N GLY A 518 -6.03 -26.83 12.99
CA GLY A 518 -6.21 -27.36 11.64
C GLY A 518 -7.64 -27.75 11.27
N LEU A 519 -8.63 -27.39 12.10
CA LEU A 519 -10.06 -27.65 11.90
C LEU A 519 -10.75 -26.60 11.01
N VAL A 520 -10.08 -25.47 10.72
CA VAL A 520 -10.45 -24.55 9.65
C VAL A 520 -9.39 -24.62 8.56
N LYS A 521 -9.78 -25.02 7.35
CA LYS A 521 -8.88 -25.18 6.20
C LYS A 521 -8.77 -23.90 5.37
N VAL A 522 -9.79 -23.04 5.37
CA VAL A 522 -9.80 -21.76 4.64
C VAL A 522 -10.37 -20.64 5.51
N VAL A 523 -9.65 -19.53 5.61
CA VAL A 523 -10.13 -18.29 6.25
C VAL A 523 -10.14 -17.15 5.24
N PHE A 524 -11.31 -16.59 4.97
CA PHE A 524 -11.44 -15.34 4.21
C PHE A 524 -11.26 -14.15 5.15
N ALA A 525 -10.24 -13.32 4.91
CA ALA A 525 -9.82 -12.30 5.85
C ALA A 525 -9.57 -10.93 5.22
N THR A 526 -9.73 -9.88 6.03
CA THR A 526 -9.26 -8.54 5.67
C THR A 526 -7.76 -8.36 5.97
N GLU A 527 -7.14 -7.34 5.37
CA GLU A 527 -5.74 -6.93 5.56
C GLU A 527 -5.29 -6.89 7.04
N THR A 528 -6.20 -6.57 7.96
CA THR A 528 -5.99 -6.58 9.43
C THR A 528 -5.43 -7.90 9.99
N LEU A 529 -5.58 -9.02 9.31
CA LEU A 529 -5.00 -10.30 9.73
C LEU A 529 -3.49 -10.40 9.42
N ALA A 530 -3.00 -9.67 8.41
CA ALA A 530 -1.58 -9.61 8.08
C ALA A 530 -0.75 -8.92 9.19
N ALA A 531 -1.40 -8.11 10.02
CA ALA A 531 -0.83 -7.12 10.96
C ALA A 531 -0.31 -7.63 12.33
N GLY A 532 -0.31 -8.94 12.62
CA GLY A 532 0.46 -9.44 13.77
C GLY A 532 0.04 -10.80 14.37
N ILE A 533 -1.23 -11.21 14.22
CA ILE A 533 -1.77 -12.41 14.88
C ILE A 533 -1.05 -13.68 14.44
N ASN A 534 -0.69 -14.59 15.36
CA ASN A 534 -0.01 -15.86 15.06
C ASN A 534 -0.96 -16.91 14.46
N MET A 535 -1.31 -16.69 13.19
CA MET A 535 -2.12 -17.60 12.40
C MET A 535 -1.39 -17.91 11.06
N PRO A 536 -0.30 -18.69 11.07
CA PRO A 536 0.45 -19.03 9.87
C PRO A 536 -0.27 -20.13 9.07
N ALA A 537 -0.40 -19.93 7.76
CA ALA A 537 -1.05 -20.85 6.83
C ALA A 537 -0.02 -21.55 5.93
N ARG A 538 -0.40 -22.61 5.23
CA ARG A 538 0.44 -23.17 4.14
C ARG A 538 0.46 -22.23 2.93
N THR A 539 -0.68 -21.59 2.66
CA THR A 539 -0.89 -20.69 1.52
C THR A 539 -1.49 -19.35 1.93
N ALA A 540 -1.05 -18.27 1.29
CA ALA A 540 -1.68 -16.96 1.32
C ALA A 540 -2.22 -16.62 -0.08
N VAL A 541 -3.53 -16.38 -0.20
CA VAL A 541 -4.19 -15.97 -1.44
C VAL A 541 -4.51 -14.48 -1.36
N ILE A 542 -4.17 -13.69 -2.37
CA ILE A 542 -4.49 -12.26 -2.46
C ILE A 542 -5.45 -12.05 -3.64
N SER A 543 -6.66 -11.55 -3.35
CA SER A 543 -7.76 -11.52 -4.32
C SER A 543 -7.72 -10.37 -5.34
N SER A 544 -6.86 -9.37 -5.14
CA SER A 544 -6.83 -8.11 -5.89
C SER A 544 -5.49 -7.39 -5.62
N LEU A 545 -5.01 -6.56 -6.55
CA LEU A 545 -3.90 -5.62 -6.27
C LEU A 545 -4.37 -4.20 -5.93
N THR A 546 -5.67 -3.96 -5.93
CA THR A 546 -6.29 -2.68 -5.55
C THR A 546 -7.25 -2.85 -4.38
N LYS A 547 -7.22 -1.87 -3.47
CA LYS A 547 -8.16 -1.71 -2.35
C LYS A 547 -8.92 -0.38 -2.48
N LYS A 548 -10.14 -0.30 -1.93
CA LYS A 548 -10.94 0.94 -1.93
C LYS A 548 -10.70 1.71 -0.63
N ALA A 549 -10.20 2.94 -0.72
CA ALA A 549 -9.98 3.84 0.40
C ALA A 549 -10.87 5.09 0.20
N GLY A 550 -11.83 5.29 1.10
CA GLY A 550 -12.86 6.32 0.88
C GLY A 550 -13.62 6.09 -0.42
N ASN A 551 -13.57 7.05 -1.34
CA ASN A 551 -14.14 6.94 -2.69
C ASN A 551 -13.15 6.41 -3.74
N GLU A 552 -11.85 6.44 -3.46
CA GLU A 552 -10.78 6.14 -4.42
C GLU A 552 -10.35 4.67 -4.40
N ARG A 553 -9.65 4.26 -5.46
CA ARG A 553 -8.99 2.95 -5.56
C ARG A 553 -7.49 3.13 -5.43
N ILE A 554 -6.91 2.64 -4.34
CA ILE A 554 -5.48 2.68 -4.06
C ILE A 554 -4.87 1.33 -4.43
N GLN A 555 -3.73 1.36 -5.12
CA GLN A 555 -2.95 0.17 -5.44
C GLN A 555 -2.13 -0.26 -4.21
N LEU A 556 -2.07 -1.57 -3.94
CA LEU A 556 -1.35 -2.12 -2.79
C LEU A 556 0.14 -1.76 -2.83
N GLY A 557 0.71 -1.47 -1.66
CA GLY A 557 2.14 -1.30 -1.51
C GLY A 557 2.89 -2.65 -1.54
N PRO A 558 4.17 -2.69 -1.96
CA PRO A 558 4.99 -3.89 -1.83
C PRO A 558 5.05 -4.42 -0.39
N ASN A 559 5.19 -3.52 0.60
CA ASN A 559 5.26 -3.91 2.01
C ASN A 559 3.98 -4.62 2.48
N GLU A 560 2.81 -4.12 2.09
CA GLU A 560 1.50 -4.75 2.37
C GLU A 560 1.40 -6.14 1.72
N LEU A 561 1.84 -6.25 0.46
CA LEU A 561 1.89 -7.52 -0.27
C LEU A 561 2.81 -8.53 0.42
N PHE A 562 4.01 -8.13 0.82
CA PHE A 562 4.97 -9.00 1.50
C PHE A 562 4.54 -9.35 2.94
N GLN A 563 3.83 -8.48 3.66
CA GLN A 563 3.21 -8.79 4.94
C GLN A 563 2.12 -9.87 4.80
N MET A 564 1.23 -9.76 3.79
CA MET A 564 0.22 -10.77 3.48
C MET A 564 0.85 -12.09 3.02
N ALA A 565 1.77 -12.05 2.06
CA ALA A 565 2.51 -13.21 1.56
C ALA A 565 3.30 -13.91 2.68
N GLY A 566 3.84 -13.13 3.62
CA GLY A 566 4.57 -13.58 4.80
C GLY A 566 3.78 -14.48 5.76
N ARG A 567 2.46 -14.64 5.56
CA ARG A 567 1.62 -15.62 6.29
C ARG A 567 1.67 -17.03 5.73
N ALA A 568 2.24 -17.24 4.54
CA ALA A 568 2.38 -18.56 3.92
C ALA A 568 3.67 -19.29 4.35
N GLY A 569 3.56 -20.57 4.67
CA GLY A 569 4.65 -21.43 5.14
C GLY A 569 4.82 -21.39 6.66
N ARG A 570 4.46 -22.49 7.32
CA ARG A 570 4.59 -22.70 8.77
C ARG A 570 5.97 -23.29 9.10
N ARG A 571 6.79 -22.56 9.88
CA ARG A 571 8.13 -23.01 10.30
C ARG A 571 8.03 -24.36 11.04
N GLY A 572 8.79 -25.35 10.59
CA GLY A 572 8.80 -26.70 11.17
C GLY A 572 7.67 -27.62 10.70
N ILE A 573 6.78 -27.18 9.80
CA ILE A 573 5.68 -28.00 9.25
C ILE A 573 5.68 -27.97 7.71
N ASP A 574 5.90 -26.82 7.08
CA ASP A 574 5.92 -26.68 5.62
C ASP A 574 7.34 -26.40 5.10
N ASP A 575 7.80 -27.17 4.10
CA ASP A 575 9.09 -26.91 3.41
C ASP A 575 9.06 -25.64 2.54
N LYS A 576 7.87 -25.27 2.04
CA LYS A 576 7.63 -24.14 1.15
C LYS A 576 6.30 -23.48 1.48
N GLY A 577 6.27 -22.16 1.49
CA GLY A 577 5.05 -21.36 1.55
C GLY A 577 4.58 -20.99 0.14
N TYR A 578 3.27 -21.02 -0.08
CA TYR A 578 2.68 -20.66 -1.38
C TYR A 578 1.98 -19.29 -1.29
N THR A 579 2.29 -18.39 -2.22
CA THR A 579 1.57 -17.12 -2.36
C THR A 579 0.84 -17.12 -3.70
N VAL A 580 -0.49 -16.97 -3.67
CA VAL A 580 -1.36 -17.06 -4.85
C VAL A 580 -1.99 -15.71 -5.11
N LEU A 581 -1.70 -15.14 -6.27
CA LEU A 581 -2.32 -13.90 -6.75
C LEU A 581 -3.45 -14.27 -7.73
N VAL A 582 -4.60 -13.60 -7.64
CA VAL A 582 -5.79 -13.95 -8.42
C VAL A 582 -5.97 -12.98 -9.60
N GLN A 583 -6.23 -13.51 -10.80
CA GLN A 583 -6.57 -12.71 -11.98
C GLN A 583 -7.85 -11.88 -11.72
N THR A 584 -7.77 -10.55 -11.88
CA THR A 584 -8.95 -9.67 -11.80
C THR A 584 -9.35 -9.14 -13.18
N ALA A 585 -10.47 -8.41 -13.26
CA ALA A 585 -10.89 -7.78 -14.50
C ALA A 585 -9.99 -6.60 -14.94
N PHE A 586 -9.10 -6.13 -14.06
CA PHE A 586 -8.26 -4.94 -14.26
C PHE A 586 -6.76 -5.27 -14.17
N GLU A 587 -6.36 -6.23 -13.34
CA GLU A 587 -4.96 -6.58 -13.07
C GLU A 587 -4.63 -8.00 -13.57
N GLY A 588 -3.46 -8.19 -14.17
CA GLY A 588 -2.96 -9.49 -14.60
C GLY A 588 -1.64 -9.88 -13.92
N ALA A 589 -1.02 -10.94 -14.43
CA ALA A 589 0.26 -11.45 -13.93
C ALA A 589 1.42 -10.46 -14.10
N GLU A 590 1.35 -9.56 -15.09
CA GLU A 590 2.39 -8.55 -15.34
C GLU A 590 2.41 -7.46 -14.26
N GLU A 591 1.25 -6.93 -13.87
CA GLU A 591 1.15 -5.98 -12.75
C GLU A 591 1.54 -6.62 -11.42
N CYS A 592 1.16 -7.88 -11.21
CA CYS A 592 1.59 -8.67 -10.07
C CYS A 592 3.12 -8.76 -9.98
N CYS A 593 3.76 -9.13 -11.09
CA CYS A 593 5.19 -9.33 -11.16
C CYS A 593 5.97 -8.01 -10.97
N LYS A 594 5.48 -6.91 -11.57
CA LYS A 594 6.01 -5.55 -11.33
C LYS A 594 5.96 -5.18 -9.84
N LEU A 595 4.87 -5.52 -9.15
CA LEU A 595 4.73 -5.21 -7.71
C LEU A 595 5.64 -6.08 -6.83
N VAL A 596 5.83 -7.37 -7.18
CA VAL A 596 6.77 -8.27 -6.48
C VAL A 596 8.23 -7.79 -6.64
N PHE A 597 8.61 -7.30 -7.83
CA PHE A 597 9.96 -6.79 -8.10
C PHE A 597 10.19 -5.31 -7.74
N ALA A 598 9.15 -4.58 -7.31
CA ALA A 598 9.28 -3.16 -6.94
C ALA A 598 10.16 -2.90 -5.70
N GLY A 599 10.55 -3.95 -4.97
CA GLY A 599 11.33 -3.86 -3.75
C GLY A 599 10.51 -3.40 -2.54
N VAL A 600 11.11 -3.52 -1.36
CA VAL A 600 10.54 -3.02 -0.11
C VAL A 600 10.63 -1.50 -0.10
N LYS A 601 9.58 -0.80 0.39
CA LYS A 601 9.60 0.65 0.58
C LYS A 601 10.33 1.04 1.88
N PRO A 602 11.05 2.18 1.91
CA PRO A 602 11.65 2.70 3.13
C PRO A 602 10.59 3.12 4.16
N LEU A 603 11.01 3.16 5.42
CA LEU A 603 10.29 3.81 6.50
C LEU A 603 10.27 5.32 6.27
N VAL A 604 9.08 5.90 6.43
CA VAL A 604 8.81 7.34 6.41
C VAL A 604 8.26 7.71 7.79
N SER A 605 8.73 8.83 8.35
CA SER A 605 8.20 9.39 9.60
C SER A 605 6.77 9.88 9.41
N GLN A 606 5.90 9.66 10.39
CA GLN A 606 4.54 10.21 10.45
C GLN A 606 4.38 11.19 11.62
N PHE A 607 5.51 11.74 12.11
CA PHE A 607 5.56 12.60 13.27
C PHE A 607 4.68 13.83 13.13
N THR A 608 3.65 13.91 13.96
CA THR A 608 2.69 15.00 14.03
C THR A 608 2.52 15.41 15.49
N ALA A 609 2.54 16.72 15.78
CA ALA A 609 2.33 17.20 17.14
C ALA A 609 0.85 17.02 17.55
N SER A 610 0.57 16.63 18.79
CA SER A 610 -0.78 16.58 19.37
C SER A 610 -0.98 17.62 20.48
N TYR A 611 -2.24 17.88 20.86
CA TYR A 611 -2.53 18.75 22.01
C TYR A 611 -1.92 18.17 23.30
N GLY A 612 -2.08 16.87 23.52
CA GLY A 612 -1.49 16.16 24.66
C GLY A 612 0.05 16.21 24.68
N MET A 613 0.70 16.13 23.52
CA MET A 613 2.17 16.24 23.41
C MET A 613 2.66 17.64 23.82
N VAL A 614 2.07 18.71 23.27
CA VAL A 614 2.46 20.10 23.59
C VAL A 614 2.23 20.40 25.07
N LEU A 615 1.08 19.98 25.61
CA LEU A 615 0.76 20.14 27.03
C LEU A 615 1.76 19.40 27.93
N ASN A 616 2.02 18.11 27.68
CA ASN A 616 2.93 17.31 28.52
C ASN A 616 4.41 17.72 28.41
N LEU A 617 4.82 18.41 27.34
CA LEU A 617 6.17 18.95 27.20
C LEU A 617 6.36 20.31 27.87
N VAL A 618 5.42 21.25 27.66
CA VAL A 618 5.62 22.68 27.99
C VAL A 618 5.03 23.04 29.37
N ALA A 619 4.08 22.26 29.89
CA ALA A 619 3.47 22.51 31.19
C ALA A 619 4.47 22.40 32.35
N GLY A 620 4.37 23.34 33.29
CA GLY A 620 5.16 23.37 34.51
C GLY A 620 4.29 23.43 35.76
N SER A 621 4.10 24.64 36.29
CA SER A 621 3.40 24.84 37.56
C SER A 621 1.88 24.90 37.39
N LYS A 622 1.15 24.20 38.28
CA LYS A 622 -0.32 24.15 38.32
C LYS A 622 -0.95 25.41 38.91
N VAL A 623 -2.06 25.90 38.34
CA VAL A 623 -2.87 27.01 38.93
C VAL A 623 -3.35 26.67 40.34
N THR A 624 -3.75 25.42 40.55
CA THR A 624 -4.48 24.95 41.76
C THR A 624 -3.66 24.98 43.06
N ARG A 625 -2.36 25.30 43.01
CA ARG A 625 -1.45 25.25 44.17
C ARG A 625 -0.94 26.64 44.61
N LYS A 626 -1.86 27.58 44.90
CA LYS A 626 -1.56 28.81 45.67
C LYS A 626 -2.41 28.90 46.95
N SER A 627 -1.74 29.23 48.06
CA SER A 627 -2.23 29.26 49.47
C SER A 627 -2.50 27.86 50.05
N ASN A 628 -1.74 27.33 51.03
CA ASN A 628 -1.36 27.94 52.31
C ASN A 628 -0.08 27.33 52.92
N GLY A 629 0.77 28.20 53.49
CA GLY A 629 1.50 27.90 54.74
C GLY A 629 2.84 27.15 54.68
N THR A 630 3.90 27.90 55.03
CA THR A 630 5.21 27.49 55.58
C THR A 630 6.36 27.14 54.63
N GLU A 631 7.52 27.69 55.00
CA GLU A 631 8.79 27.69 54.29
C GLU A 631 9.58 26.41 54.64
N ASP A 632 9.83 25.55 53.65
CA ASP A 632 11.16 24.98 53.30
C ASP A 632 11.00 23.74 52.40
N GLY A 633 11.91 23.58 51.43
CA GLY A 633 12.11 22.32 50.72
C GLY A 633 11.67 22.28 49.24
N LYS A 634 12.64 22.56 48.37
CA LYS A 634 12.64 22.36 46.89
C LYS A 634 11.71 23.27 46.07
N VAL A 635 12.37 24.21 45.40
CA VAL A 635 11.85 24.99 44.26
C VAL A 635 11.16 24.05 43.25
N LEU A 636 9.90 24.34 42.95
CA LEU A 636 9.13 23.64 41.93
C LEU A 636 9.80 23.84 40.56
N GLN A 637 10.21 22.75 39.91
CA GLN A 637 10.82 22.83 38.58
C GLN A 637 9.81 23.41 37.57
N ALA A 638 10.30 24.33 36.73
CA ALA A 638 9.54 24.85 35.59
C ALA A 638 9.35 23.74 34.54
N GLY A 639 8.30 23.88 33.72
CA GLY A 639 8.13 23.07 32.51
C GLY A 639 9.25 23.35 31.51
N ARG A 640 9.39 22.50 30.49
CA ARG A 640 10.46 22.70 29.48
C ARG A 640 10.25 23.99 28.73
N SER A 641 11.34 24.72 28.49
CA SER A 641 11.31 25.90 27.63
C SER A 641 10.93 25.52 26.20
N LEU A 642 10.41 26.47 25.42
CA LEU A 642 10.14 26.24 24.00
C LEU A 642 11.37 25.77 23.22
N GLU A 643 12.58 26.19 23.61
CA GLU A 643 13.82 25.77 22.96
C GLU A 643 14.22 24.33 23.31
N GLU A 644 13.93 23.86 24.52
CA GLU A 644 14.09 22.46 24.90
C GLU A 644 13.05 21.56 24.23
N ALA A 645 11.80 22.02 24.13
CA ALA A 645 10.76 21.33 23.35
C ALA A 645 11.14 21.25 21.88
N LYS A 646 11.64 22.34 21.29
CA LYS A 646 12.17 22.38 19.92
C LYS A 646 13.28 21.34 19.71
N LYS A 647 14.28 21.28 20.60
CA LYS A 647 15.37 20.28 20.56
C LYS A 647 14.92 18.82 20.70
N LEU A 648 13.66 18.56 21.06
CA LEU A 648 13.06 17.23 21.11
C LEU A 648 12.24 16.94 19.86
N VAL A 649 11.45 17.91 19.38
CA VAL A 649 10.77 17.84 18.07
C VAL A 649 11.78 17.68 16.93
N GLU A 650 12.93 18.36 17.03
CA GLU A 650 14.01 18.27 16.04
C GLU A 650 14.73 16.91 16.02
N LYS A 651 14.45 16.03 17.00
CA LYS A 651 14.95 14.65 17.07
C LYS A 651 13.99 13.62 16.45
N SER A 652 12.94 14.04 15.76
CA SER A 652 12.08 13.12 15.00
C SER A 652 12.89 12.32 13.97
N PHE A 653 12.40 11.13 13.62
CA PHE A 653 13.00 10.31 12.55
C PHE A 653 12.94 11.05 11.21
N GLY A 654 11.86 11.81 10.98
CA GLY A 654 11.70 12.66 9.80
C GLY A 654 12.81 13.69 9.64
N ASN A 655 13.21 14.36 10.73
CA ASN A 655 14.29 15.34 10.71
C ASN A 655 15.65 14.70 10.41
N TYR A 656 15.93 13.52 10.97
CA TYR A 656 17.17 12.78 10.73
C TYR A 656 17.28 12.28 9.28
N VAL A 657 16.23 11.67 8.74
CA VAL A 657 16.21 11.23 7.33
C VAL A 657 16.30 12.46 6.42
N SER A 658 15.56 13.53 6.71
CA SER A 658 15.62 14.77 5.93
C SER A 658 17.01 15.40 5.96
N SER A 659 17.74 15.39 7.09
CA SER A 659 19.09 15.96 7.15
C SER A 659 20.07 15.17 6.26
N ASN A 660 20.08 13.83 6.35
CA ASN A 660 20.94 12.97 5.53
C ASN A 660 20.58 13.05 4.04
N VAL A 661 19.29 12.97 3.70
CA VAL A 661 18.81 13.12 2.31
C VAL A 661 19.12 14.52 1.77
N MET A 662 19.02 15.57 2.60
CA MET A 662 19.40 16.93 2.20
C MET A 662 20.91 17.07 1.94
N VAL A 663 21.79 16.35 2.65
CA VAL A 663 23.23 16.32 2.32
C VAL A 663 23.45 15.62 0.98
N ALA A 664 23.00 14.37 0.84
CA ALA A 664 23.20 13.59 -0.39
C ALA A 664 22.59 14.26 -1.64
N ALA A 665 21.40 14.84 -1.50
CA ALA A 665 20.76 15.57 -2.59
C ALA A 665 21.48 16.89 -2.93
N LYS A 666 22.04 17.61 -1.95
CA LYS A 666 22.87 18.80 -2.22
C LYS A 666 24.15 18.43 -2.96
N GLU A 667 24.76 17.30 -2.62
CA GLU A 667 25.92 16.76 -3.35
C GLU A 667 25.56 16.38 -4.79
N GLU A 668 24.44 15.67 -5.00
CA GLU A 668 23.93 15.36 -6.35
C GLU A 668 23.64 16.63 -7.16
N LEU A 669 23.04 17.64 -6.53
CA LEU A 669 22.70 18.92 -7.17
C LEU A 669 23.96 19.67 -7.59
N ALA A 670 24.97 19.76 -6.72
CA ALA A 670 26.28 20.34 -7.03
C ALA A 670 26.99 19.58 -8.15
N GLU A 671 26.88 18.25 -8.20
CA GLU A 671 27.46 17.43 -9.26
C GLU A 671 26.73 17.62 -10.61
N ILE A 672 25.39 17.73 -10.61
CA ILE A 672 24.58 18.03 -11.79
C ILE A 672 24.89 19.43 -12.33
N ASP A 673 24.97 20.44 -11.46
CA ASP A 673 25.23 21.82 -11.86
C ASP A 673 26.64 21.97 -12.43
N LYS A 674 27.66 21.33 -11.83
CA LYS A 674 29.01 21.24 -12.39
C LYS A 674 29.04 20.55 -13.76
N LYS A 675 28.26 19.47 -13.95
CA LYS A 675 28.09 18.80 -15.26
C LYS A 675 27.39 19.72 -16.29
N ILE A 676 26.42 20.53 -15.87
CA ILE A 676 25.75 21.51 -16.73
C ILE A 676 26.72 22.63 -17.13
N GLU A 677 27.54 23.14 -16.20
CA GLU A 677 28.54 24.19 -16.47
C GLU A 677 29.57 23.73 -17.51
N ILE A 678 30.15 22.54 -17.33
CA ILE A 678 31.09 21.93 -18.28
C ILE A 678 30.44 21.80 -19.66
N LEU A 679 29.26 21.17 -19.77
CA LEU A 679 28.55 21.02 -21.04
C LEU A 679 28.17 22.36 -21.69
N THR A 680 27.87 23.40 -20.89
CA THR A 680 27.60 24.75 -21.41
C THR A 680 28.84 25.34 -22.09
N SER A 681 30.02 25.13 -21.52
CA SER A 681 31.29 25.61 -22.09
C SER A 681 31.65 24.92 -23.42
N GLU A 682 31.23 23.67 -23.63
CA GLU A 682 31.53 22.90 -24.84
C GLU A 682 30.68 23.26 -26.07
N ILE A 683 29.54 23.91 -25.85
CA ILE A 683 28.48 24.21 -26.83
C ILE A 683 28.45 25.71 -27.18
N SER A 684 29.22 26.56 -26.51
CA SER A 684 29.27 27.99 -26.85
C SER A 684 29.57 28.19 -28.34
N ASP A 685 29.00 29.24 -28.94
CA ASP A 685 29.21 29.50 -30.38
C ASP A 685 30.71 29.65 -30.69
N GLU A 686 31.51 30.21 -29.76
CA GLU A 686 32.98 30.26 -29.85
C GLU A 686 33.64 28.88 -29.81
N ALA A 687 33.15 27.94 -29.00
CA ALA A 687 33.68 26.57 -28.93
C ALA A 687 33.33 25.76 -30.19
N ILE A 688 32.11 25.92 -30.72
CA ILE A 688 31.69 25.32 -31.99
C ILE A 688 32.47 25.92 -33.17
N ASP A 689 32.69 27.23 -33.16
CA ASP A 689 33.51 27.93 -34.16
C ASP A 689 34.98 27.49 -34.10
N LYS A 690 35.56 27.38 -32.90
CA LYS A 690 36.92 26.87 -32.67
C LYS A 690 37.08 25.39 -33.06
N LYS A 691 36.06 24.55 -32.85
CA LYS A 691 36.04 23.14 -33.31
C LYS A 691 35.93 23.06 -34.83
N SER A 692 35.06 23.84 -35.46
CA SER A 692 34.88 23.84 -36.92
C SER A 692 36.07 24.44 -37.69
N ARG A 693 36.73 25.49 -37.17
CA ARG A 693 37.99 26.03 -37.72
C ARG A 693 39.19 25.10 -37.61
N LYS A 694 39.16 24.11 -36.70
CA LYS A 694 40.22 23.11 -36.54
C LYS A 694 40.11 21.94 -37.52
N LEU A 695 38.89 21.58 -37.90
CA LEU A 695 38.60 20.42 -38.75
C LEU A 695 38.48 20.80 -40.23
N LEU A 696 37.88 21.96 -40.54
CA LEU A 696 37.64 22.40 -41.92
C LEU A 696 38.78 23.24 -42.48
N SER A 697 39.09 23.08 -43.77
CA SER A 697 39.98 24.02 -44.48
C SER A 697 39.37 25.42 -44.57
N ALA A 698 40.24 26.44 -44.69
CA ALA A 698 39.83 27.86 -44.71
C ALA A 698 38.84 28.22 -45.85
N ASN A 699 38.81 27.45 -46.94
CA ASN A 699 37.86 27.65 -48.03
C ASN A 699 36.51 26.94 -47.75
N GLN A 700 36.52 25.69 -47.27
CA GLN A 700 35.31 24.96 -46.89
C GLN A 700 34.54 25.65 -45.75
N TYR A 701 35.25 26.16 -44.74
CA TYR A 701 34.64 26.89 -43.62
C TYR A 701 33.91 28.17 -44.09
N LYS A 702 34.53 28.93 -45.01
CA LYS A 702 33.91 30.14 -45.58
C LYS A 702 32.65 29.81 -46.39
N GLU A 703 32.70 28.76 -47.21
CA GLU A 703 31.57 28.30 -48.01
C GLU A 703 30.39 27.85 -47.13
N ILE A 704 30.66 27.01 -46.12
CA ILE A 704 29.63 26.50 -45.20
C ILE A 704 29.00 27.63 -44.38
N THR A 705 29.81 28.58 -43.89
CA THR A 705 29.32 29.72 -43.10
C THR A 705 28.42 30.64 -43.94
N ALA A 706 28.80 30.95 -45.19
CA ALA A 706 27.99 31.75 -46.10
C ALA A 706 26.65 31.07 -46.42
N LEU A 707 26.68 29.78 -46.79
CA LEU A 707 25.47 29.00 -47.07
C LEU A 707 24.54 28.87 -45.86
N GLN A 708 25.08 28.92 -44.63
CA GLN A 708 24.26 28.93 -43.42
C GLN A 708 23.60 30.28 -43.15
N GLY A 709 24.24 31.40 -43.49
CA GLY A 709 23.58 32.72 -43.51
C GLY A 709 22.35 32.68 -44.41
N GLU A 710 22.54 32.30 -45.68
CA GLU A 710 21.45 32.12 -46.67
C GLU A 710 20.34 31.18 -46.12
N LEU A 711 20.71 30.05 -45.50
CA LEU A 711 19.74 29.10 -44.96
C LEU A 711 18.96 29.66 -43.75
N ARG A 712 19.55 30.53 -42.91
CA ARG A 712 18.86 31.17 -41.78
C ARG A 712 17.82 32.17 -42.29
N GLU A 713 18.18 33.01 -43.24
CA GLU A 713 17.27 33.98 -43.87
C GLU A 713 16.10 33.31 -44.61
N GLU A 714 16.39 32.32 -45.44
CA GLU A 714 15.34 31.64 -46.22
C GLU A 714 14.42 30.78 -45.33
N LYS A 715 14.90 30.31 -44.17
CA LYS A 715 14.06 29.70 -43.12
C LYS A 715 13.12 30.71 -42.45
N ARG A 716 13.56 31.96 -42.24
CA ARG A 716 12.76 33.05 -41.67
C ARG A 716 11.62 33.45 -42.60
N LYS A 717 11.92 33.66 -43.89
CA LYS A 717 10.89 33.88 -44.94
C LYS A 717 9.90 32.72 -45.03
N ARG A 718 10.36 31.47 -44.87
CA ARG A 718 9.49 30.28 -44.83
C ARG A 718 8.53 30.28 -43.63
N THR A 719 8.96 30.77 -42.46
CA THR A 719 8.05 30.92 -41.30
C THR A 719 7.04 32.04 -41.51
N GLU A 720 7.44 33.15 -42.14
CA GLU A 720 6.54 34.26 -42.49
C GLU A 720 5.46 33.83 -43.49
N PHE A 721 5.82 33.18 -44.61
CA PHE A 721 4.83 32.63 -45.56
C PHE A 721 3.92 31.56 -44.94
N ARG A 722 4.42 30.77 -43.97
CA ARG A 722 3.58 29.82 -43.23
C ARG A 722 2.52 30.54 -42.40
N LYS A 723 2.89 31.60 -41.67
CA LYS A 723 1.93 32.41 -40.89
C LYS A 723 0.85 33.00 -41.81
N LYS A 724 1.23 33.55 -42.97
CA LYS A 724 0.28 34.06 -43.96
C LYS A 724 -0.70 32.99 -44.46
N MET A 725 -0.20 31.82 -44.85
CA MET A 725 -1.04 30.68 -45.28
C MET A 725 -1.99 30.19 -44.18
N GLU A 726 -1.56 30.15 -42.92
CA GLU A 726 -2.44 29.80 -41.79
C GLU A 726 -3.52 30.87 -41.55
N LEU A 727 -3.21 32.16 -41.69
CA LEU A 727 -4.19 33.26 -41.60
C LEU A 727 -5.28 33.19 -42.68
N GLU A 728 -4.93 32.95 -43.95
CA GLU A 728 -5.92 32.84 -45.04
C GLU A 728 -6.81 31.60 -44.91
N ARG A 729 -6.33 30.54 -44.25
CA ARG A 729 -7.17 29.38 -43.91
C ARG A 729 -8.23 29.75 -42.85
N PHE A 730 -7.88 30.58 -41.88
CA PHE A 730 -8.81 31.01 -40.84
C PHE A 730 -9.84 32.03 -41.36
N SER A 731 -9.46 32.91 -42.29
CA SER A 731 -10.42 33.81 -42.96
C SER A 731 -11.48 33.02 -43.73
N ALA A 732 -11.09 31.93 -44.42
CA ALA A 732 -12.01 31.05 -45.15
C ALA A 732 -12.95 30.20 -44.25
N LEU A 733 -12.51 29.80 -43.05
CA LEU A 733 -13.32 28.98 -42.12
C LEU A 733 -14.41 29.78 -41.38
N LYS A 734 -14.18 31.07 -41.10
CA LYS A 734 -15.10 31.91 -40.31
C LYS A 734 -16.53 32.05 -40.90
N PRO A 735 -16.73 32.22 -42.23
CA PRO A 735 -18.06 32.23 -42.82
C PRO A 735 -18.77 30.87 -42.71
N LEU A 736 -18.04 29.75 -42.90
CA LEU A 736 -18.61 28.41 -42.87
C LEU A 736 -19.16 28.04 -41.49
N LEU A 737 -18.42 28.35 -40.42
CA LEU A 737 -18.84 28.09 -39.04
C LEU A 737 -20.04 28.94 -38.59
N LYS A 738 -20.33 30.07 -39.27
CA LYS A 738 -21.51 30.91 -39.03
C LYS A 738 -22.70 30.54 -39.92
N GLY A 739 -22.46 30.02 -41.13
CA GLY A 739 -23.51 29.74 -42.11
C GLY A 739 -24.29 28.43 -41.88
N MET A 740 -23.79 27.52 -41.04
CA MET A 740 -24.42 26.21 -40.79
C MET A 740 -25.40 26.19 -39.59
N GLU A 741 -25.92 27.33 -39.13
CA GLU A 741 -26.85 27.35 -37.99
C GLU A 741 -28.30 26.93 -38.36
N ASP A 742 -28.59 26.77 -39.66
CA ASP A 742 -29.90 26.34 -40.17
C ASP A 742 -30.17 24.83 -39.95
N GLY A 743 -30.65 24.50 -38.75
CA GLY A 743 -31.40 23.26 -38.47
C GLY A 743 -30.59 22.01 -38.11
N ASN A 744 -29.29 21.96 -38.35
CA ASN A 744 -28.40 20.85 -37.98
C ASN A 744 -27.13 21.32 -37.24
N LEU A 745 -26.50 20.44 -36.47
CA LEU A 745 -25.18 20.65 -35.87
C LEU A 745 -24.12 19.95 -36.74
N PRO A 746 -23.18 20.66 -37.39
CA PRO A 746 -22.23 20.02 -38.29
C PRO A 746 -21.23 19.12 -37.56
N PHE A 747 -20.83 18.03 -38.21
CA PHE A 747 -19.69 17.24 -37.75
C PHE A 747 -18.38 17.92 -38.20
N ILE A 748 -17.39 17.90 -37.32
CA ILE A 748 -16.04 18.43 -37.57
C ILE A 748 -14.99 17.37 -37.22
N CYS A 749 -13.83 17.42 -37.88
CA CYS A 749 -12.66 16.64 -37.52
C CYS A 749 -11.62 17.55 -36.85
N LEU A 750 -11.28 17.26 -35.59
CA LEU A 750 -10.23 17.94 -34.84
C LEU A 750 -8.92 17.15 -34.95
N GLU A 751 -7.82 17.81 -35.31
CA GLU A 751 -6.50 17.18 -35.44
C GLU A 751 -5.45 17.90 -34.60
N PHE A 752 -4.82 17.18 -33.67
CA PHE A 752 -3.84 17.72 -32.74
C PHE A 752 -2.69 16.73 -32.48
N LYS A 753 -1.69 17.16 -31.72
CA LYS A 753 -0.62 16.29 -31.22
C LYS A 753 -0.65 16.26 -29.71
N ASP A 754 -0.56 15.05 -29.16
CA ASP A 754 -0.46 14.83 -27.71
C ASP A 754 0.94 15.22 -27.20
N SER A 755 1.09 15.27 -25.87
CA SER A 755 2.32 15.41 -25.11
C SER A 755 3.45 14.46 -25.53
N GLU A 756 3.12 13.25 -25.98
CA GLU A 756 4.06 12.25 -26.52
C GLU A 756 4.41 12.47 -28.01
N GLY A 757 3.82 13.48 -28.66
CA GLY A 757 4.08 13.85 -30.06
C GLY A 757 3.30 13.05 -31.13
N MET A 758 2.51 12.05 -30.72
CA MET A 758 1.60 11.32 -31.60
C MET A 758 0.47 12.21 -32.11
N GLN A 759 0.10 12.02 -33.38
CA GLN A 759 -0.96 12.78 -34.05
C GLN A 759 -2.31 12.07 -33.87
N GLN A 760 -3.27 12.78 -33.28
CA GLN A 760 -4.62 12.30 -33.02
C GLN A 760 -5.63 13.00 -33.93
N SER A 761 -6.68 12.30 -34.33
CA SER A 761 -7.79 12.85 -35.11
C SER A 761 -9.12 12.40 -34.50
N VAL A 762 -9.94 13.36 -34.07
CA VAL A 762 -11.19 13.11 -33.33
C VAL A 762 -12.36 13.71 -34.10
N PRO A 763 -13.34 12.90 -34.55
CA PRO A 763 -14.60 13.42 -35.05
C PRO A 763 -15.46 13.92 -33.87
N ALA A 764 -16.08 15.08 -34.04
CA ALA A 764 -16.84 15.76 -33.00
C ALA A 764 -18.06 16.49 -33.58
N VAL A 765 -19.10 16.67 -32.75
CA VAL A 765 -20.26 17.54 -33.06
C VAL A 765 -19.93 18.96 -32.62
N TYR A 766 -19.99 19.91 -33.56
CA TYR A 766 -19.82 21.33 -33.27
C TYR A 766 -21.05 21.91 -32.56
N LEU A 767 -20.84 22.65 -31.46
CA LEU A 767 -21.93 23.18 -30.62
C LEU A 767 -22.03 24.70 -30.62
N GLY A 768 -20.95 25.43 -30.91
CA GLY A 768 -20.98 26.88 -31.07
C GLY A 768 -19.70 27.59 -30.62
N HIS A 769 -19.71 28.91 -30.77
CA HIS A 769 -18.67 29.82 -30.27
C HIS A 769 -18.85 30.09 -28.78
N ILE A 770 -17.75 30.21 -28.01
CA ILE A 770 -17.78 30.34 -26.55
C ILE A 770 -18.62 31.53 -26.06
N ASP A 771 -18.66 32.65 -26.78
CA ASP A 771 -19.41 33.86 -26.39
C ASP A 771 -20.93 33.65 -26.45
N SER A 772 -21.42 32.57 -27.09
CA SER A 772 -22.82 32.15 -27.05
C SER A 772 -23.19 31.36 -25.77
N PHE A 773 -22.23 31.05 -24.91
CA PHE A 773 -22.41 30.36 -23.63
C PHE A 773 -22.27 31.37 -22.49
N ASN A 774 -23.32 31.54 -21.67
CA ASN A 774 -23.35 32.49 -20.53
C ASN A 774 -22.57 31.94 -19.30
N GLY A 775 -21.41 31.32 -19.53
CA GLY A 775 -20.61 30.62 -18.52
C GLY A 775 -19.59 31.54 -17.84
N SER A 776 -19.98 32.20 -16.74
CA SER A 776 -19.08 33.09 -15.98
C SER A 776 -17.86 32.39 -15.35
N LYS A 777 -17.84 31.05 -15.26
CA LYS A 777 -16.66 30.25 -14.86
C LYS A 777 -15.66 30.08 -16.00
N LEU A 778 -16.12 29.71 -17.21
CA LEU A 778 -15.26 29.50 -18.38
C LEU A 778 -14.48 30.77 -18.74
N GLN A 779 -15.16 31.92 -18.78
CA GLN A 779 -14.52 33.22 -19.07
C GLN A 779 -13.49 33.65 -18.00
N LYS A 780 -13.72 33.31 -16.72
CA LYS A 780 -12.76 33.61 -15.63
C LYS A 780 -11.50 32.76 -15.69
N MET A 781 -11.60 31.52 -16.17
CA MET A 781 -10.46 30.62 -16.25
C MET A 781 -9.49 31.04 -17.37
N MET A 782 -10.03 31.49 -18.51
CA MET A 782 -9.23 31.94 -19.65
C MET A 782 -8.54 33.29 -19.42
N SER A 783 -9.18 34.21 -18.69
CA SER A 783 -8.60 35.52 -18.36
C SER A 783 -7.45 35.46 -17.35
N LEU A 784 -7.34 34.36 -16.57
CA LEU A 784 -6.15 34.09 -15.74
C LEU A 784 -4.96 33.66 -16.59
N ASP A 785 -5.14 32.76 -17.56
CA ASP A 785 -4.04 32.22 -18.39
C ASP A 785 -3.58 33.20 -19.49
N GLU A 786 -4.46 34.06 -20.04
CA GLU A 786 -4.04 35.13 -20.97
C GLU A 786 -3.06 36.11 -20.31
N SER A 787 -3.13 36.31 -18.98
CA SER A 787 -2.17 37.14 -18.24
C SER A 787 -0.76 36.55 -18.26
N PHE A 788 -0.62 35.22 -18.33
CA PHE A 788 0.68 34.55 -18.42
C PHE A 788 1.26 34.59 -19.85
N ALA A 789 0.40 34.53 -20.87
CA ALA A 789 0.82 34.61 -22.27
C ALA A 789 1.29 36.02 -22.68
N LEU A 790 0.66 37.07 -22.14
CA LEU A 790 1.04 38.47 -22.42
C LEU A 790 2.39 38.87 -21.80
N ASN A 791 2.78 38.28 -20.66
CA ASN A 791 4.02 38.60 -19.94
C ASN A 791 5.32 38.15 -20.65
N VAL A 792 5.26 37.57 -21.85
CA VAL A 792 6.43 37.07 -22.59
C VAL A 792 6.79 37.95 -23.80
N ILE A 793 5.95 38.94 -24.15
CA ILE A 793 6.20 39.88 -25.26
C ILE A 793 5.80 41.31 -24.87
N GLU A 794 6.58 41.94 -23.99
CA GLU A 794 6.69 43.41 -23.93
C GLU A 794 7.91 43.86 -24.77
N ASP A 795 7.75 43.81 -26.09
CA ASP A 795 8.53 44.59 -27.05
C ASP A 795 7.50 45.23 -27.99
N GLU A 796 7.52 46.56 -28.13
CA GLU A 796 6.48 47.32 -28.85
C GLU A 796 6.35 46.88 -30.33
N PRO A 797 5.17 46.44 -30.80
CA PRO A 797 4.92 46.33 -32.22
C PRO A 797 4.64 47.73 -32.81
N ALA A 798 5.37 48.06 -33.88
CA ALA A 798 5.05 49.21 -34.71
C ALA A 798 3.64 49.07 -35.33
N ALA A 799 3.02 50.20 -35.68
CA ALA A 799 1.61 50.30 -36.06
C ALA A 799 1.18 49.43 -37.25
N ASP A 800 -0.12 49.10 -37.27
CA ASP A 800 -0.93 48.58 -38.38
C ASP A 800 -0.82 47.08 -38.77
N GLU A 801 -0.59 46.17 -37.81
CA GLU A 801 -1.03 44.76 -37.95
C GLU A 801 -2.27 44.45 -37.07
N PRO A 802 -3.34 43.84 -37.62
CA PRO A 802 -4.52 43.49 -36.84
C PRO A 802 -4.23 42.29 -35.93
N ILE A 803 -4.16 42.53 -34.62
CA ILE A 803 -4.05 41.48 -33.60
C ILE A 803 -5.32 40.62 -33.63
N VAL A 804 -5.28 39.51 -34.35
CA VAL A 804 -6.40 38.55 -34.43
C VAL A 804 -6.50 37.81 -33.10
N LYS A 805 -7.40 38.28 -32.23
CA LYS A 805 -7.78 37.51 -31.03
C LYS A 805 -8.33 36.14 -31.47
N PRO A 806 -7.84 35.02 -30.89
CA PRO A 806 -8.37 33.70 -31.20
C PRO A 806 -9.84 33.59 -30.76
N SER A 807 -10.69 33.04 -31.64
CA SER A 807 -12.05 32.67 -31.28
C SER A 807 -12.07 31.24 -30.79
N TYR A 808 -12.71 31.01 -29.65
CA TYR A 808 -12.81 29.68 -29.05
C TYR A 808 -14.18 29.06 -29.30
N TYR A 809 -14.17 27.77 -29.58
CA TYR A 809 -15.31 26.97 -29.99
C TYR A 809 -15.42 25.71 -29.15
N VAL A 810 -16.65 25.23 -28.96
CA VAL A 810 -16.97 24.04 -28.17
C VAL A 810 -17.50 22.93 -29.07
N ALA A 811 -17.01 21.71 -28.87
CA ALA A 811 -17.49 20.51 -29.53
C ALA A 811 -17.48 19.30 -28.58
N LEU A 812 -18.32 18.30 -28.88
CA LEU A 812 -18.37 17.02 -28.19
C LEU A 812 -17.80 15.90 -29.08
N GLY A 813 -16.74 15.24 -28.62
CA GLY A 813 -16.06 14.17 -29.36
C GLY A 813 -16.73 12.80 -29.23
N SER A 814 -16.45 11.91 -30.19
CA SER A 814 -16.87 10.50 -30.17
C SER A 814 -16.26 9.67 -29.02
N ASP A 815 -15.25 10.20 -28.33
CA ASP A 815 -14.58 9.59 -27.19
C ASP A 815 -15.14 10.06 -25.82
N ASN A 816 -16.38 10.58 -25.83
CA ASN A 816 -17.04 11.17 -24.66
C ASN A 816 -16.22 12.25 -23.96
N SER A 817 -15.53 13.10 -24.74
CA SER A 817 -14.80 14.25 -24.21
C SER A 817 -15.28 15.55 -24.83
N TRP A 818 -15.38 16.57 -23.99
CA TRP A 818 -15.60 17.95 -24.39
C TRP A 818 -14.30 18.57 -24.86
N TYR A 819 -14.35 19.30 -25.96
CA TYR A 819 -13.19 19.97 -26.55
C TYR A 819 -13.43 21.48 -26.64
N LEU A 820 -12.46 22.24 -26.17
CA LEU A 820 -12.37 23.69 -26.35
C LEU A 820 -11.16 23.98 -27.25
N PHE A 821 -11.38 24.63 -28.39
CA PHE A 821 -10.39 24.76 -29.45
C PHE A 821 -10.57 26.05 -30.26
N THR A 822 -9.51 26.48 -30.95
CA THR A 822 -9.52 27.55 -31.96
C THR A 822 -9.59 26.98 -33.37
N GLU A 823 -9.83 27.84 -34.38
CA GLU A 823 -9.95 27.46 -35.80
C GLU A 823 -8.73 26.67 -36.33
N LYS A 824 -7.58 26.79 -35.67
CA LYS A 824 -6.34 26.05 -35.94
C LYS A 824 -6.52 24.54 -36.00
N TRP A 825 -7.32 23.99 -35.09
CA TRP A 825 -7.40 22.54 -34.86
C TRP A 825 -8.45 21.86 -35.73
N ILE A 826 -9.25 22.63 -36.47
CA ILE A 826 -10.28 22.13 -37.39
C ILE A 826 -9.61 21.67 -38.68
N ARG A 827 -9.56 20.35 -38.89
CA ARG A 827 -9.06 19.74 -40.14
C ARG A 827 -10.11 19.82 -41.25
N THR A 828 -11.33 19.34 -40.97
CA THR A 828 -12.43 19.23 -41.94
C THR A 828 -13.78 19.58 -41.28
N VAL A 829 -14.71 20.13 -42.05
CA VAL A 829 -16.12 20.37 -41.71
C VAL A 829 -16.99 19.62 -42.72
N TYR A 830 -17.92 18.81 -42.23
CA TYR A 830 -18.81 17.98 -43.06
C TYR A 830 -20.18 18.63 -43.23
N ARG A 831 -20.80 18.40 -44.39
CA ARG A 831 -22.14 18.93 -44.73
C ARG A 831 -23.26 18.18 -44.01
N THR A 832 -23.05 16.89 -43.77
CA THR A 832 -23.90 16.06 -42.93
C THR A 832 -23.71 16.46 -41.46
N GLY A 833 -24.82 16.56 -40.73
CA GLY A 833 -24.82 17.07 -39.36
C GLY A 833 -25.88 16.38 -38.50
N PHE A 834 -25.67 16.41 -37.19
CA PHE A 834 -26.60 15.88 -36.21
C PHE A 834 -27.88 16.74 -36.19
N PRO A 835 -29.09 16.16 -36.22
CA PRO A 835 -30.34 16.94 -36.27
C PRO A 835 -30.49 17.87 -35.05
N ASN A 836 -30.63 19.18 -35.27
CA ASN A 836 -30.87 20.14 -34.18
C ASN A 836 -32.38 20.35 -33.95
N THR A 837 -33.12 19.24 -33.85
CA THR A 837 -34.58 19.19 -33.67
C THR A 837 -34.93 18.60 -32.31
N ALA A 838 -35.91 19.17 -31.62
CA ALA A 838 -36.44 18.61 -30.37
C ALA A 838 -37.04 17.20 -30.60
N LEU A 839 -36.85 16.29 -29.65
CA LEU A 839 -37.32 14.90 -29.73
C LEU A 839 -38.84 14.78 -29.55
N ALA A 840 -39.44 15.62 -28.70
CA ALA A 840 -40.88 15.78 -28.55
C ALA A 840 -41.31 17.27 -28.57
N ILE A 841 -42.61 17.51 -28.75
CA ILE A 841 -43.20 18.85 -28.74
C ILE A 841 -43.10 19.42 -27.31
N GLY A 842 -42.16 20.34 -27.11
CA GLY A 842 -41.89 20.99 -25.83
C GLY A 842 -40.53 20.68 -25.21
N ASP A 843 -39.76 19.75 -25.77
CA ASP A 843 -38.37 19.51 -25.34
C ASP A 843 -37.43 20.63 -25.80
N ALA A 844 -36.38 20.88 -25.01
CA ALA A 844 -35.30 21.78 -25.38
C ALA A 844 -34.51 21.27 -26.60
N LEU A 845 -33.88 22.17 -27.35
CA LEU A 845 -33.08 21.78 -28.51
C LEU A 845 -31.84 20.97 -28.07
N PRO A 846 -31.33 20.02 -28.88
CA PRO A 846 -30.11 19.27 -28.56
C PRO A 846 -28.93 20.15 -28.12
N ARG A 847 -28.74 21.31 -28.77
CA ARG A 847 -27.73 22.31 -28.40
C ARG A 847 -27.93 22.89 -27.00
N GLU A 848 -29.17 23.10 -26.57
CA GLU A 848 -29.53 23.64 -25.24
C GLU A 848 -29.36 22.58 -24.15
N ILE A 849 -29.73 21.32 -24.44
CA ILE A 849 -29.51 20.18 -23.54
C ILE A 849 -28.00 19.99 -23.31
N MET A 850 -27.20 19.94 -24.38
CA MET A 850 -25.75 19.81 -24.28
C MET A 850 -25.11 21.00 -23.55
N LYS A 851 -25.61 22.23 -23.73
CA LYS A 851 -25.19 23.40 -22.95
C LYS A 851 -25.50 23.26 -21.45
N ALA A 852 -26.68 22.76 -21.09
CA ALA A 852 -27.03 22.50 -19.69
C ALA A 852 -26.23 21.35 -19.05
N LEU A 853 -25.80 20.35 -19.85
CA LEU A 853 -24.88 19.30 -19.40
C LEU A 853 -23.47 19.85 -19.13
N LEU A 854 -22.99 20.75 -19.98
CA LEU A 854 -21.70 21.41 -19.80
C LEU A 854 -21.67 22.20 -18.47
N ASP A 855 -22.69 22.99 -18.17
CA ASP A 855 -22.78 23.79 -16.94
C ASP A 855 -22.93 22.97 -15.65
N LYS A 856 -23.37 21.70 -15.73
CA LYS A 856 -23.55 20.78 -14.58
C LYS A 856 -22.30 19.99 -14.19
N ALA A 857 -21.30 19.87 -15.07
CA ALA A 857 -20.10 19.09 -14.79
C ALA A 857 -19.15 19.83 -13.84
N ASP A 858 -18.54 19.12 -12.89
CA ASP A 858 -17.42 19.64 -12.09
C ASP A 858 -16.18 19.75 -12.98
N MET A 859 -16.00 20.94 -13.58
CA MET A 859 -15.02 21.16 -14.65
C MET A 859 -13.57 21.13 -14.15
N GLN A 860 -12.80 20.17 -14.66
CA GLN A 860 -11.34 20.26 -14.77
C GLN A 860 -10.97 20.12 -16.25
N TRP A 861 -10.28 21.12 -16.80
CA TRP A 861 -9.88 21.17 -18.21
C TRP A 861 -8.38 20.89 -18.34
N ASP A 862 -8.04 19.82 -19.05
CA ASP A 862 -6.67 19.44 -19.36
C ASP A 862 -6.19 20.13 -20.63
N LYS A 863 -5.04 20.82 -20.56
CA LYS A 863 -4.40 21.49 -21.71
C LYS A 863 -3.66 20.44 -22.55
N LEU A 864 -4.22 20.07 -23.71
CA LEU A 864 -3.64 19.07 -24.60
C LEU A 864 -2.47 19.62 -25.43
N SER A 865 -2.61 20.83 -25.96
CA SER A 865 -1.57 21.45 -26.80
C SER A 865 -1.69 22.97 -26.86
N GLU A 866 -0.58 23.62 -27.18
CA GLU A 866 -0.43 25.08 -27.19
C GLU A 866 0.26 25.57 -28.45
N SER A 867 -0.12 26.75 -28.93
CA SER A 867 0.54 27.42 -30.06
C SER A 867 0.29 28.93 -30.08
N GLU A 868 1.08 29.64 -30.89
CA GLU A 868 0.92 31.09 -31.18
C GLU A 868 -0.48 31.51 -31.69
N LEU A 869 -1.34 30.56 -32.07
CA LEU A 869 -2.68 30.79 -32.63
C LEU A 869 -3.77 30.09 -31.79
N GLY A 870 -3.50 29.92 -30.49
CA GLY A 870 -4.41 29.35 -29.50
C GLY A 870 -4.05 27.94 -29.04
N SER A 871 -4.65 27.57 -27.91
CA SER A 871 -4.53 26.30 -27.22
C SER A 871 -5.74 25.38 -27.48
N MET A 872 -5.56 24.09 -27.24
CA MET A 872 -6.63 23.08 -27.27
C MET A 872 -6.73 22.39 -25.91
N TRP A 873 -7.95 22.29 -25.40
CA TRP A 873 -8.27 21.72 -24.10
C TRP A 873 -9.28 20.58 -24.22
N ARG A 874 -9.24 19.68 -23.23
CA ARG A 874 -10.12 18.53 -23.09
C ARG A 874 -10.73 18.49 -21.69
N MET A 875 -11.97 18.02 -21.59
CA MET A 875 -12.60 17.64 -20.32
C MET A 875 -13.37 16.33 -20.54
N GLU A 876 -13.31 15.38 -19.60
CA GLU A 876 -14.08 14.13 -19.70
C GLU A 876 -15.59 14.39 -19.51
N GLY A 877 -16.43 13.78 -20.34
CA GLY A 877 -17.88 13.94 -20.30
C GLY A 877 -18.54 13.09 -19.23
N SER A 878 -19.60 13.61 -18.61
CA SER A 878 -20.41 12.87 -17.65
C SER A 878 -21.11 11.65 -18.28
N LEU A 879 -21.65 10.75 -17.45
CA LEU A 879 -22.40 9.58 -17.93
C LEU A 879 -23.67 9.97 -18.73
N GLU A 880 -24.22 11.17 -18.50
CA GLU A 880 -25.31 11.77 -19.30
C GLU A 880 -24.80 12.31 -20.66
N THR A 881 -23.53 12.66 -20.77
CA THR A 881 -22.88 13.09 -22.03
C THR A 881 -22.55 11.89 -22.92
N TRP A 882 -22.29 10.72 -22.30
CA TRP A 882 -21.89 9.51 -23.02
C TRP A 882 -22.88 9.06 -24.09
N SER A 883 -24.18 9.14 -23.81
CA SER A 883 -25.24 8.81 -24.77
C SER A 883 -25.25 9.69 -26.03
N TRP A 884 -24.77 10.94 -25.93
CA TRP A 884 -24.62 11.84 -27.08
C TRP A 884 -23.35 11.51 -27.88
N SER A 885 -22.25 11.17 -27.20
CA SER A 885 -20.98 10.79 -27.84
C SER A 885 -21.11 9.56 -28.76
N LEU A 886 -21.98 8.61 -28.40
CA LEU A 886 -22.30 7.43 -29.22
C LEU A 886 -22.97 7.75 -30.57
N ASN A 887 -23.58 8.93 -30.71
CA ASN A 887 -24.20 9.37 -31.96
C ASN A 887 -23.23 10.15 -32.86
N VAL A 888 -21.98 10.34 -32.42
CA VAL A 888 -20.92 10.97 -33.23
C VAL A 888 -20.28 9.90 -34.12
N PRO A 889 -20.31 10.04 -35.46
CA PRO A 889 -19.74 9.06 -36.37
C PRO A 889 -18.22 8.96 -36.24
N VAL A 890 -17.67 7.76 -36.43
CA VAL A 890 -16.22 7.55 -36.53
C VAL A 890 -15.75 7.98 -37.92
N LEU A 891 -14.51 8.45 -38.07
CA LEU A 891 -13.97 8.99 -39.34
C LEU A 891 -14.18 8.08 -40.56
N SER A 892 -14.15 6.76 -40.40
CA SER A 892 -14.41 5.78 -41.47
C SER A 892 -15.87 5.70 -41.95
N SER A 893 -16.79 6.46 -41.35
CA SER A 893 -18.21 6.50 -41.70
C SER A 893 -18.68 7.83 -42.30
N LEU A 894 -17.76 8.79 -42.47
CA LEU A 894 -18.00 10.06 -43.17
C LEU A 894 -17.46 9.95 -44.60
N SER A 895 -18.22 10.43 -45.57
CA SER A 895 -17.81 10.42 -46.99
C SER A 895 -16.90 11.61 -47.31
N GLU A 896 -15.88 11.39 -48.14
CA GLU A 896 -15.07 12.48 -48.73
C GLU A 896 -15.93 13.41 -49.61
N GLU A 897 -17.07 12.94 -50.12
CA GLU A 897 -18.02 13.73 -50.91
C GLU A 897 -18.84 14.74 -50.07
N ASP A 898 -18.88 14.56 -48.73
CA ASP A 898 -19.57 15.46 -47.79
C ASP A 898 -18.65 16.60 -47.27
N GLU A 899 -17.39 16.65 -47.68
CA GLU A 899 -16.44 17.68 -47.22
C GLU A 899 -16.75 19.05 -47.81
N VAL A 900 -16.92 20.07 -46.95
CA VAL A 900 -17.32 21.43 -47.37
C VAL A 900 -16.10 22.35 -47.62
N LEU A 901 -14.87 21.85 -47.44
CA LEU A 901 -13.63 22.62 -47.62
C LEU A 901 -13.24 22.77 -49.10
N HIS A 902 -14.02 23.53 -49.86
CA HIS A 902 -13.48 24.28 -50.99
C HIS A 902 -12.80 25.55 -50.45
N MET A 903 -11.47 25.51 -50.33
CA MET A 903 -10.67 26.64 -49.85
C MET A 903 -10.67 27.80 -50.87
N SER A 904 -10.39 29.01 -50.39
CA SER A 904 -10.37 30.19 -51.25
C SER A 904 -9.17 30.19 -52.20
N GLN A 905 -9.32 30.83 -53.36
CA GLN A 905 -8.23 31.07 -54.31
C GLN A 905 -7.02 31.79 -53.64
N GLU A 906 -7.27 32.58 -52.60
CA GLU A 906 -6.27 33.30 -51.82
C GLU A 906 -5.45 32.36 -50.93
N TYR A 907 -6.09 31.36 -50.31
CA TYR A 907 -5.40 30.30 -49.57
C TYR A 907 -4.52 29.46 -50.50
N ASP A 908 -5.02 29.06 -51.67
CA ASP A 908 -4.24 28.26 -52.63
C ASP A 908 -3.00 29.03 -53.11
N ASN A 909 -3.14 30.32 -53.44
CA ASN A 909 -2.02 31.20 -53.78
C ASN A 909 -0.99 31.30 -52.63
N ALA A 910 -1.43 31.39 -51.37
CA ALA A 910 -0.54 31.42 -50.21
C ALA A 910 0.15 30.06 -49.95
N ALA A 911 -0.56 28.96 -50.18
CA ALA A 911 -0.04 27.61 -50.08
C ALA A 911 1.02 27.33 -51.16
N GLU A 912 0.84 27.82 -52.38
CA GLU A 912 1.85 27.78 -53.44
C GLU A 912 3.11 28.58 -53.08
N GLN A 913 2.98 29.81 -52.58
CA GLN A 913 4.13 30.61 -52.11
C GLN A 913 4.91 29.90 -51.00
N TYR A 914 4.21 29.30 -50.03
CA TYR A 914 4.84 28.49 -48.99
C TYR A 914 5.52 27.22 -49.55
N LYS A 915 4.91 26.54 -50.53
CA LYS A 915 5.45 25.36 -51.23
C LYS A 915 6.71 25.70 -52.02
N GLU A 916 6.72 26.83 -52.74
CA GLU A 916 7.92 27.37 -53.40
C GLU A 916 9.04 27.66 -52.40
N GLN A 917 8.75 28.39 -51.32
CA GLN A 917 9.75 28.73 -50.31
C GLN A 917 10.29 27.50 -49.58
N ARG A 918 9.43 26.51 -49.29
CA ARG A 918 9.83 25.19 -48.79
C ARG A 918 10.75 24.48 -49.78
N SER A 919 10.50 24.61 -51.08
CA SER A 919 11.38 24.06 -52.13
C SER A 919 12.75 24.76 -52.17
N LYS A 920 12.81 26.09 -52.02
CA LYS A 920 14.06 26.88 -51.95
C LYS A 920 14.91 26.47 -50.74
N VAL A 921 14.30 26.39 -49.56
CA VAL A 921 14.97 25.90 -48.33
C VAL A 921 15.44 24.44 -48.49
N SER A 922 14.69 23.59 -49.20
CA SER A 922 15.10 22.22 -49.53
C SER A 922 16.29 22.18 -50.49
N ARG A 923 16.29 23.01 -51.54
CA ARG A 923 17.41 23.16 -52.49
C ARG A 923 18.67 23.66 -51.80
N LEU A 924 18.57 24.65 -50.90
CA LEU A 924 19.70 25.13 -50.10
C LEU A 924 20.24 24.06 -49.15
N LYS A 925 19.37 23.30 -48.46
CA LYS A 925 19.81 22.13 -47.69
C LYS A 925 20.55 21.10 -48.54
N LYS A 926 20.07 20.80 -49.75
CA LYS A 926 20.74 19.89 -50.70
C LYS A 926 22.05 20.45 -51.25
N ARG A 927 22.20 21.77 -51.38
CA ARG A 927 23.45 22.45 -51.78
C ARG A 927 24.48 22.38 -50.65
N ILE A 928 24.06 22.68 -49.41
CA ILE A 928 24.86 22.50 -48.20
C ILE A 928 25.32 21.05 -48.06
N SER A 929 24.41 20.07 -48.23
CA SER A 929 24.76 18.65 -48.08
C SER A 929 25.68 18.08 -49.17
N ARG A 930 25.93 18.83 -50.24
CA ARG A 930 26.88 18.51 -51.32
C ARG A 930 28.23 19.22 -51.18
N SER A 931 28.38 20.13 -50.21
CA SER A 931 29.65 20.82 -49.97
C SER A 931 30.66 19.89 -49.30
N ALA A 932 31.94 19.99 -49.69
CA ALA A 932 32.96 19.01 -49.33
C ALA A 932 33.25 18.89 -47.83
N GLY A 933 32.98 19.94 -47.04
CA GLY A 933 33.13 19.92 -45.57
C GLY A 933 31.86 19.57 -44.78
N PHE A 934 30.75 19.23 -45.45
CA PHE A 934 29.47 19.05 -44.75
C PHE A 934 29.43 17.84 -43.82
N ARG A 935 30.09 16.73 -44.16
CA ARG A 935 30.08 15.51 -43.32
C ARG A 935 30.65 15.79 -41.92
N GLU A 936 31.82 16.41 -41.85
CA GLU A 936 32.50 16.81 -40.61
C GLU A 936 31.70 17.86 -39.84
N TYR A 937 31.22 18.90 -40.52
CA TYR A 937 30.41 19.93 -39.89
C TYR A 937 29.08 19.38 -39.33
N LYS A 938 28.46 18.42 -40.03
CA LYS A 938 27.26 17.71 -39.58
C LYS A 938 27.54 16.92 -38.30
N LYS A 939 28.67 16.18 -38.20
CA LYS A 939 29.10 15.49 -36.97
C LYS A 939 29.22 16.47 -35.78
N ILE A 940 29.84 17.65 -35.97
CA ILE A 940 29.93 18.69 -34.92
C ILE A 940 28.54 19.14 -34.45
N LEU A 941 27.61 19.38 -35.38
CA LEU A 941 26.28 19.93 -35.07
C LEU A 941 25.33 18.87 -34.49
N GLU A 942 25.52 17.59 -34.82
CA GLU A 942 24.81 16.48 -34.19
C GLU A 942 25.31 16.24 -32.76
N ASN A 943 26.62 16.29 -32.53
CA ASN A 943 27.18 16.26 -31.17
C ASN A 943 26.67 17.44 -30.32
N ALA A 944 26.64 18.66 -30.87
CA ALA A 944 26.09 19.83 -30.18
C ALA A 944 24.59 19.69 -29.83
N LYS A 945 23.78 19.02 -30.66
CA LYS A 945 22.38 18.71 -30.33
C LYS A 945 22.27 17.69 -29.21
N LEU A 946 23.05 16.61 -29.27
CA LEU A 946 23.06 15.56 -28.24
C LEU A 946 23.45 16.14 -26.86
N THR A 947 24.43 17.04 -26.82
CA THR A 947 24.80 17.73 -25.57
C THR A 947 23.75 18.72 -25.10
N VAL A 948 23.05 19.45 -25.99
CA VAL A 948 21.88 20.29 -25.62
C VAL A 948 20.72 19.45 -25.07
N GLU A 949 20.44 18.29 -25.64
CA GLU A 949 19.43 17.37 -25.09
C GLU A 949 19.84 16.81 -23.73
N LYS A 950 21.11 16.42 -23.57
CA LYS A 950 21.68 15.98 -22.28
C LYS A 950 21.55 17.08 -21.22
N MET A 951 21.86 18.33 -21.56
CA MET A 951 21.64 19.50 -20.70
C MET A 951 20.17 19.72 -20.35
N LYS A 952 19.23 19.59 -21.31
CA LYS A 952 17.78 19.68 -21.01
C LYS A 952 17.34 18.60 -20.03
N ARG A 953 17.80 17.35 -20.21
CA ARG A 953 17.52 16.23 -19.28
C ARG A 953 18.08 16.52 -17.88
N LEU A 954 19.32 17.01 -17.79
CA LEU A 954 19.96 17.39 -16.51
C LEU A 954 19.25 18.57 -15.82
N LYS A 955 18.90 19.66 -16.54
CA LYS A 955 18.11 20.78 -16.00
C LYS A 955 16.68 20.38 -15.58
N ALA A 956 16.12 19.33 -16.18
CA ALA A 956 14.85 18.75 -15.74
C ALA A 956 15.02 17.78 -14.54
N ARG A 957 16.19 17.19 -14.33
CA ARG A 957 16.53 16.42 -13.12
C ARG A 957 16.78 17.37 -11.94
N SER A 958 17.63 18.38 -12.10
CA SER A 958 17.92 19.42 -11.09
C SER A 958 16.64 20.09 -10.58
N ARG A 959 15.76 20.60 -11.47
CA ARG A 959 14.46 21.18 -11.04
C ARG A 959 13.56 20.20 -10.27
N ARG A 960 13.52 18.92 -10.65
CA ARG A 960 12.76 17.91 -9.89
C ARG A 960 13.39 17.63 -8.51
N LEU A 961 14.72 17.72 -8.40
CA LEU A 961 15.43 17.57 -7.14
C LEU A 961 15.20 18.78 -6.21
N ILE A 962 15.27 20.00 -6.74
CA ILE A 962 14.98 21.25 -6.01
C ILE A 962 13.55 21.22 -5.43
N ASN A 963 12.53 20.99 -6.28
CA ASN A 963 11.14 20.93 -5.82
C ASN A 963 10.93 19.82 -4.77
N ARG A 964 11.69 18.73 -4.83
CA ARG A 964 11.63 17.65 -3.83
C ARG A 964 12.31 18.03 -2.51
N LEU A 965 13.37 18.85 -2.53
CA LEU A 965 14.01 19.36 -1.32
C LEU A 965 13.13 20.36 -0.58
N GLU A 966 12.44 21.24 -1.30
CA GLU A 966 11.45 22.17 -0.72
C GLU A 966 10.28 21.43 -0.04
N GLN A 967 9.91 20.23 -0.54
CA GLN A 967 8.90 19.36 0.05
C GLN A 967 9.41 18.51 1.24
N ILE A 968 10.73 18.41 1.44
CA ILE A 968 11.36 17.60 2.50
C ILE A 968 11.67 18.43 3.77
N GLU A 969 11.47 19.75 3.75
CA GLU A 969 11.70 20.58 4.93
C GLU A 969 10.73 20.19 6.09
N PRO A 970 11.26 19.75 7.25
CA PRO A 970 10.42 19.12 8.28
C PRO A 970 9.40 20.10 8.91
N SER A 971 8.11 19.79 8.75
CA SER A 971 7.02 20.63 9.23
C SER A 971 6.77 20.55 10.74
N GLY A 972 7.23 19.49 11.42
CA GLY A 972 6.81 19.15 12.78
C GLY A 972 6.95 20.27 13.82
N TRP A 973 7.94 21.17 13.70
CA TRP A 973 8.03 22.36 14.56
C TRP A 973 7.04 23.48 14.19
N LYS A 974 6.74 23.67 12.90
CA LYS A 974 5.70 24.60 12.43
C LYS A 974 4.34 24.14 12.97
N ASP A 975 4.07 22.85 12.91
CA ASP A 975 2.83 22.23 13.40
C ASP A 975 2.72 22.29 14.93
N PHE A 976 3.83 22.03 15.64
CA PHE A 976 3.91 22.24 17.09
C PHE A 976 3.56 23.68 17.49
N MET A 977 4.07 24.69 16.77
CA MET A 977 3.77 26.10 17.04
C MET A 977 2.31 26.46 16.74
N ARG A 978 1.73 25.97 15.63
CA ARG A 978 0.30 26.15 15.30
C ARG A 978 -0.60 25.63 16.43
N ILE A 979 -0.34 24.41 16.90
CA ILE A 979 -1.07 23.77 18.00
C ILE A 979 -0.85 24.51 19.33
N SER A 980 0.37 24.97 19.60
CA SER A 980 0.68 25.77 20.79
C SER A 980 -0.15 27.06 20.85
N ASN A 981 -0.34 27.74 19.72
CA ASN A 981 -1.18 28.94 19.64
C ASN A 981 -2.66 28.65 19.98
N VAL A 982 -3.22 27.53 19.50
CA VAL A 982 -4.58 27.09 19.83
C VAL A 982 -4.72 26.80 21.33
N ILE A 983 -3.72 26.11 21.94
CA ILE A 983 -3.67 25.83 23.39
C ILE A 983 -3.61 27.14 24.21
N HIS A 984 -2.89 28.14 23.73
CA HIS A 984 -2.77 29.43 24.39
C HIS A 984 -4.07 30.22 24.34
N GLU A 985 -4.69 30.35 23.17
CA GLU A 985 -5.91 31.12 22.98
C GLU A 985 -7.13 30.45 23.62
N SER A 986 -7.19 29.11 23.65
CA SER A 986 -8.18 28.33 24.42
C SER A 986 -7.98 28.39 25.94
N ARG A 987 -6.90 29.03 26.42
CA ARG A 987 -6.50 29.10 27.85
C ARG A 987 -6.34 27.72 28.50
N ALA A 988 -5.76 26.77 27.78
CA ALA A 988 -5.34 25.49 28.34
C ALA A 988 -3.94 25.59 28.99
N LEU A 989 -3.02 26.36 28.39
CA LEU A 989 -1.68 26.65 28.92
C LEU A 989 -1.26 28.09 28.57
N ASP A 990 -0.71 28.84 29.53
CA ASP A 990 0.06 30.04 29.20
C ASP A 990 1.50 29.66 28.91
N ILE A 991 1.89 29.75 27.63
CA ILE A 991 3.22 29.40 27.13
C ILE A 991 4.31 30.26 27.80
N ASN A 992 4.02 31.55 28.05
CA ASN A 992 5.03 32.49 28.54
C ASN A 992 5.36 32.27 30.03
N THR A 993 4.41 31.76 30.80
CA THR A 993 4.56 31.50 32.24
C THR A 993 4.64 30.02 32.59
N HIS A 994 4.60 29.12 31.59
CA HIS A 994 4.53 27.65 31.73
C HIS A 994 3.41 27.19 32.68
N LEU A 995 2.33 27.96 32.75
CA LEU A 995 1.31 27.84 33.79
C LEU A 995 0.08 27.14 33.21
N ILE A 996 -0.11 25.89 33.61
CA ILE A 996 -1.18 25.03 33.11
C ILE A 996 -2.50 25.33 33.81
N PHE A 997 -3.52 25.67 33.02
CA PHE A 997 -4.88 25.93 33.52
C PHE A 997 -5.64 24.61 33.70
N PRO A 998 -6.72 24.59 34.52
CA PRO A 998 -7.60 23.43 34.67
C PRO A 998 -8.04 22.73 33.38
N LEU A 999 -8.24 23.48 32.28
CA LEU A 999 -8.56 22.87 30.98
C LEU A 999 -7.39 22.06 30.42
N GLY A 1000 -6.17 22.61 30.51
CA GLY A 1000 -4.95 21.91 30.13
C GLY A 1000 -4.63 20.74 31.05
N GLU A 1001 -4.88 20.86 32.37
CA GLU A 1001 -4.66 19.75 33.32
C GLU A 1001 -5.55 18.54 32.97
N THR A 1002 -6.82 18.76 32.64
CA THR A 1002 -7.72 17.70 32.17
C THR A 1002 -7.26 17.17 30.80
N ALA A 1003 -6.96 18.04 29.84
CA ALA A 1003 -6.54 17.63 28.49
C ALA A 1003 -5.23 16.82 28.48
N ALA A 1004 -4.24 17.19 29.29
CA ALA A 1004 -2.98 16.47 29.41
C ALA A 1004 -3.15 15.04 30.00
N ALA A 1005 -4.22 14.80 30.75
CA ALA A 1005 -4.53 13.53 31.40
C ALA A 1005 -5.43 12.59 30.55
N ILE A 1006 -6.14 13.13 29.54
CA ILE A 1006 -6.99 12.34 28.63
C ILE A 1006 -6.12 11.48 27.71
N ARG A 1007 -6.58 10.26 27.44
CA ARG A 1007 -5.97 9.33 26.48
C ARG A 1007 -6.94 9.12 25.31
N GLY A 1008 -6.57 9.64 24.15
CA GLY A 1008 -7.35 9.51 22.93
C GLY A 1008 -6.89 10.50 21.87
N GLU A 1009 -7.72 10.65 20.85
CA GLU A 1009 -7.60 11.69 19.83
C GLU A 1009 -8.32 12.97 20.30
N ASN A 1010 -7.81 14.14 19.91
CA ASN A 1010 -8.32 15.47 20.25
C ASN A 1010 -8.59 15.69 21.76
N GLU A 1011 -7.52 15.64 22.55
CA GLU A 1011 -7.57 15.71 24.01
C GLU A 1011 -8.16 17.06 24.52
N LEU A 1012 -7.99 18.14 23.75
CA LEU A 1012 -8.54 19.46 24.04
C LEU A 1012 -10.07 19.50 23.91
N TRP A 1013 -10.63 18.97 22.82
CA TRP A 1013 -12.08 18.89 22.61
C TRP A 1013 -12.76 18.08 23.71
N LEU A 1014 -12.22 16.89 24.00
CA LEU A 1014 -12.75 16.04 25.06
C LEU A 1014 -12.69 16.73 26.44
N ALA A 1015 -11.61 17.45 26.76
CA ALA A 1015 -11.51 18.22 28.00
C ALA A 1015 -12.52 19.38 28.07
N MET A 1016 -12.81 20.06 26.95
CA MET A 1016 -13.84 21.11 26.90
C MET A 1016 -15.24 20.55 27.16
N VAL A 1017 -15.57 19.38 26.57
CA VAL A 1017 -16.87 18.73 26.75
C VAL A 1017 -17.01 18.17 28.16
N LEU A 1018 -16.05 17.40 28.65
CA LEU A 1018 -16.14 16.71 29.95
C LEU A 1018 -16.15 17.65 31.16
N ARG A 1019 -15.63 18.88 31.02
CA ARG A 1019 -15.69 19.92 32.05
C ARG A 1019 -16.98 20.75 31.99
N ASN A 1020 -17.86 20.49 31.03
CA ASN A 1020 -19.10 21.24 30.86
C ASN A 1020 -20.17 20.78 31.87
N LYS A 1021 -20.78 21.73 32.58
CA LYS A 1021 -21.79 21.44 33.61
C LYS A 1021 -23.06 20.82 33.06
N VAL A 1022 -23.33 20.95 31.76
CA VAL A 1022 -24.49 20.34 31.10
C VAL A 1022 -24.49 18.79 31.21
N LEU A 1023 -23.33 18.16 31.45
CA LEU A 1023 -23.24 16.71 31.65
C LEU A 1023 -23.60 16.24 33.07
N VAL A 1024 -23.68 17.14 34.06
CA VAL A 1024 -23.86 16.79 35.48
C VAL A 1024 -25.23 16.19 35.78
N ASP A 1025 -26.28 16.72 35.17
CA ASP A 1025 -27.67 16.30 35.42
C ASP A 1025 -28.09 15.06 34.61
N LEU A 1026 -27.20 14.51 33.78
CA LEU A 1026 -27.48 13.34 32.95
C LEU A 1026 -27.49 12.05 33.77
N LYS A 1027 -28.48 11.18 33.49
CA LYS A 1027 -28.50 9.81 33.99
C LYS A 1027 -27.36 9.00 33.35
N PRO A 1028 -26.83 7.95 34.00
CA PRO A 1028 -25.76 7.13 33.44
C PRO A 1028 -25.97 6.65 31.99
N PRO A 1029 -27.18 6.22 31.54
CA PRO A 1029 -27.40 5.85 30.14
C PRO A 1029 -27.37 7.02 29.16
N GLN A 1030 -27.88 8.19 29.58
CA GLN A 1030 -27.86 9.41 28.77
C GLN A 1030 -26.42 9.94 28.62
N LEU A 1031 -25.64 9.90 29.69
CA LEU A 1031 -24.22 10.23 29.67
C LEU A 1031 -23.44 9.29 28.74
N ALA A 1032 -23.75 7.99 28.73
CA ALA A 1032 -23.18 7.04 27.77
C ALA A 1032 -23.57 7.38 26.32
N GLY A 1033 -24.82 7.77 26.06
CA GLY A 1033 -25.26 8.27 24.76
C GLY A 1033 -24.47 9.50 24.29
N VAL A 1034 -24.28 10.50 25.16
CA VAL A 1034 -23.45 11.69 24.84
C VAL A 1034 -21.98 11.32 24.65
N CYS A 1035 -21.42 10.40 25.44
CA CYS A 1035 -20.04 9.94 25.25
C CYS A 1035 -19.85 9.17 23.93
N ALA A 1036 -20.88 8.45 23.46
CA ALA A 1036 -20.84 7.73 22.19
C ALA A 1036 -20.68 8.66 20.98
N SER A 1037 -21.30 9.85 21.00
CA SER A 1037 -21.21 10.81 19.89
C SER A 1037 -19.83 11.46 19.76
N LEU A 1038 -19.00 11.40 20.80
CA LEU A 1038 -17.61 11.88 20.81
C LEU A 1038 -16.61 10.84 20.26
N VAL A 1039 -16.99 9.56 20.18
CA VAL A 1039 -16.08 8.43 19.85
C VAL A 1039 -16.55 7.57 18.66
N SER A 1040 -17.62 8.01 18.00
CA SER A 1040 -18.23 7.40 16.80
C SER A 1040 -17.39 7.56 15.52
N GLU A 1041 -16.28 8.30 15.56
CA GLU A 1041 -15.42 8.53 14.41
C GLU A 1041 -14.95 7.24 13.72
N GLY A 1042 -15.21 7.14 12.41
CA GLY A 1042 -14.87 5.97 11.59
C GLY A 1042 -15.83 4.77 11.74
N ILE A 1043 -16.85 4.84 12.60
CA ILE A 1043 -17.95 3.86 12.63
C ILE A 1043 -18.81 4.05 11.37
N LYS A 1044 -19.31 2.95 10.79
CA LYS A 1044 -20.05 2.98 9.52
C LYS A 1044 -21.31 2.11 9.60
N VAL A 1045 -22.47 2.71 9.30
CA VAL A 1045 -23.71 1.96 9.09
C VAL A 1045 -23.57 1.06 7.86
N ARG A 1046 -24.08 -0.16 7.93
CA ARG A 1046 -24.20 -1.06 6.79
C ARG A 1046 -25.68 -1.18 6.42
N PRO A 1047 -26.22 -0.36 5.50
CA PRO A 1047 -27.58 -0.55 5.02
C PRO A 1047 -27.71 -1.98 4.48
N TRP A 1048 -28.56 -2.78 5.12
CA TRP A 1048 -28.81 -4.19 4.81
C TRP A 1048 -30.33 -4.40 4.80
N ARG A 1049 -30.92 -4.28 3.60
CA ARG A 1049 -32.37 -4.29 3.36
C ARG A 1049 -33.13 -3.10 3.96
N ASP A 1050 -34.40 -2.98 3.58
CA ASP A 1050 -35.17 -1.73 3.73
C ASP A 1050 -35.76 -1.50 5.15
N ASN A 1051 -35.57 -2.46 6.07
CA ASN A 1051 -35.96 -2.35 7.47
C ASN A 1051 -34.71 -2.34 8.36
N ASN A 1052 -34.25 -1.14 8.72
CA ASN A 1052 -33.10 -0.94 9.60
C ASN A 1052 -33.44 0.14 10.62
N TYR A 1053 -33.64 -0.25 11.89
CA TYR A 1053 -33.93 0.70 12.96
C TYR A 1053 -32.61 1.13 13.60
N ILE A 1054 -32.31 2.43 13.55
CA ILE A 1054 -31.30 3.04 14.41
C ILE A 1054 -32.07 3.55 15.62
N TYR A 1055 -31.72 3.07 16.81
CA TYR A 1055 -32.36 3.51 18.05
C TYR A 1055 -32.21 5.02 18.20
N GLU A 1056 -33.34 5.73 18.24
CA GLU A 1056 -33.35 7.18 18.42
C GLU A 1056 -32.88 7.55 19.83
N PRO A 1057 -31.98 8.54 19.99
CA PRO A 1057 -31.56 9.04 21.29
C PRO A 1057 -32.70 9.76 22.01
N SER A 1058 -32.65 9.82 23.34
CA SER A 1058 -33.59 10.65 24.09
C SER A 1058 -33.45 12.14 23.74
N GLU A 1059 -34.55 12.90 23.82
CA GLU A 1059 -34.56 14.36 23.59
C GLU A 1059 -33.47 15.07 24.38
N THR A 1060 -33.25 14.65 25.64
CA THR A 1060 -32.18 15.15 26.50
C THR A 1060 -30.76 14.94 25.94
N VAL A 1061 -30.50 13.83 25.24
CA VAL A 1061 -29.19 13.59 24.62
C VAL A 1061 -29.03 14.46 23.37
N VAL A 1062 -30.10 14.64 22.59
CA VAL A 1062 -30.14 15.51 21.40
C VAL A 1062 -29.89 16.97 21.79
N ASP A 1063 -30.58 17.47 22.82
CA ASP A 1063 -30.42 18.84 23.32
C ASP A 1063 -28.99 19.13 23.79
N VAL A 1064 -28.38 18.18 24.51
CA VAL A 1064 -26.98 18.32 24.95
C VAL A 1064 -26.02 18.30 23.75
N VAL A 1065 -26.21 17.41 22.78
CA VAL A 1065 -25.35 17.36 21.58
C VAL A 1065 -25.48 18.64 20.75
N ASN A 1066 -26.69 19.16 20.56
CA ASN A 1066 -26.93 20.43 19.88
C ASN A 1066 -26.24 21.62 20.58
N PHE A 1067 -26.24 21.64 21.91
CA PHE A 1067 -25.52 22.65 22.69
C PHE A 1067 -23.98 22.51 22.55
N LEU A 1068 -23.46 21.28 22.48
CA LEU A 1068 -22.04 21.03 22.26
C LEU A 1068 -21.59 21.43 20.84
N GLU A 1069 -22.46 21.35 19.83
CA GLU A 1069 -22.15 21.73 18.44
C GLU A 1069 -21.77 23.23 18.30
N GLU A 1070 -22.32 24.11 19.15
CA GLU A 1070 -21.90 25.53 19.20
C GLU A 1070 -20.46 25.68 19.71
N GLN A 1071 -20.08 24.90 20.73
CA GLN A 1071 -18.72 24.87 21.28
C GLN A 1071 -17.74 24.25 20.29
N ARG A 1072 -18.14 23.17 19.61
CA ARG A 1072 -17.41 22.50 18.52
C ARG A 1072 -17.13 23.48 17.38
N SER A 1073 -18.16 24.18 16.91
CA SER A 1073 -18.05 25.22 15.87
C SER A 1073 -17.10 26.35 16.25
N SER A 1074 -17.04 26.71 17.54
CA SER A 1074 -16.13 27.73 18.06
C SER A 1074 -14.68 27.23 18.11
N LEU A 1075 -14.46 25.96 18.46
CA LEU A 1075 -13.14 25.32 18.43
C LEU A 1075 -12.64 25.13 16.99
N ILE A 1076 -13.50 24.70 16.05
CA ILE A 1076 -13.13 24.57 14.63
C ILE A 1076 -12.66 25.92 14.06
N LYS A 1077 -13.39 27.01 14.29
CA LYS A 1077 -12.95 28.37 13.87
C LYS A 1077 -11.61 28.79 14.48
N LEU A 1078 -11.33 28.38 15.72
CA LEU A 1078 -10.04 28.63 16.35
C LEU A 1078 -8.92 27.80 15.72
N GLN A 1079 -9.20 26.56 15.31
CA GLN A 1079 -8.25 25.71 14.59
C GLN A 1079 -7.98 26.24 13.18
N GLU A 1080 -9.01 26.60 12.42
CA GLU A 1080 -8.91 27.25 11.09
C GLU A 1080 -8.04 28.51 11.14
N LYS A 1081 -8.23 29.36 12.16
CA LYS A 1081 -7.46 30.59 12.39
C LYS A 1081 -5.95 30.35 12.50
N HIS A 1082 -5.53 29.19 13.01
CA HIS A 1082 -4.12 28.82 13.23
C HIS A 1082 -3.64 27.69 12.30
N GLU A 1083 -4.36 27.40 11.22
CA GLU A 1083 -4.02 26.36 10.24
C GLU A 1083 -3.86 24.95 10.86
N VAL A 1084 -4.70 24.60 11.83
CA VAL A 1084 -4.73 23.27 12.47
C VAL A 1084 -5.91 22.47 11.94
N GLU A 1085 -5.67 21.23 11.50
CA GLU A 1085 -6.70 20.29 11.02
C GLU A 1085 -6.76 19.06 11.94
N ILE A 1086 -7.41 19.19 13.10
CA ILE A 1086 -7.69 18.04 14.00
C ILE A 1086 -9.20 17.84 14.11
N SER A 1087 -9.64 16.61 13.83
CA SER A 1087 -11.06 16.23 13.83
C SER A 1087 -11.69 16.46 15.21
N CYS A 1088 -12.80 17.19 15.23
CA CYS A 1088 -13.67 17.31 16.40
C CYS A 1088 -14.89 16.42 16.15
N CYS A 1089 -14.83 15.15 16.54
CA CYS A 1089 -15.98 14.25 16.41
C CYS A 1089 -17.14 14.71 17.32
N LEU A 1090 -18.32 14.83 16.71
CA LEU A 1090 -19.60 14.95 17.39
C LEU A 1090 -20.68 14.46 16.40
N ASP A 1091 -21.05 13.18 16.51
CA ASP A 1091 -22.07 12.54 15.66
C ASP A 1091 -23.12 11.83 16.51
N VAL A 1092 -24.33 12.38 16.50
CA VAL A 1092 -25.46 11.91 17.30
C VAL A 1092 -26.00 10.55 16.84
N GLN A 1093 -25.72 10.11 15.60
CA GLN A 1093 -26.40 8.99 14.92
C GLN A 1093 -26.48 7.70 15.77
N PHE A 1094 -25.44 7.37 16.52
CA PHE A 1094 -25.37 6.13 17.28
C PHE A 1094 -25.71 6.26 18.77
N SER A 1095 -26.02 7.47 19.24
CA SER A 1095 -26.15 7.77 20.67
C SER A 1095 -27.27 6.97 21.33
N GLY A 1096 -28.43 6.85 20.67
CA GLY A 1096 -29.59 6.11 21.20
C GLY A 1096 -29.36 4.59 21.30
N MET A 1097 -28.52 4.02 20.43
CA MET A 1097 -28.12 2.61 20.54
C MET A 1097 -27.30 2.36 21.81
N VAL A 1098 -26.38 3.28 22.12
CA VAL A 1098 -25.53 3.18 23.32
C VAL A 1098 -26.32 3.50 24.59
N GLU A 1099 -27.24 4.46 24.54
CA GLU A 1099 -28.20 4.74 25.61
C GLU A 1099 -29.10 3.52 25.90
N ALA A 1100 -29.58 2.81 24.88
CA ALA A 1100 -30.35 1.58 25.03
C ALA A 1100 -29.52 0.44 25.67
N TRP A 1101 -28.27 0.25 25.25
CA TRP A 1101 -27.36 -0.73 25.87
C TRP A 1101 -27.07 -0.39 27.34
N ALA A 1102 -26.79 0.87 27.66
CA ALA A 1102 -26.56 1.34 29.02
C ALA A 1102 -27.83 1.32 29.89
N SER A 1103 -29.02 1.26 29.27
CA SER A 1103 -30.31 1.07 29.96
C SER A 1103 -30.62 -0.41 30.27
N GLY A 1104 -29.78 -1.35 29.83
CA GLY A 1104 -29.87 -2.77 30.18
C GLY A 1104 -30.41 -3.72 29.09
N LEU A 1105 -30.76 -3.20 27.91
CA LEU A 1105 -31.28 -4.01 26.77
C LEU A 1105 -30.35 -5.19 26.42
N SER A 1106 -30.88 -6.38 26.11
CA SER A 1106 -30.01 -7.53 25.81
C SER A 1106 -29.35 -7.42 24.44
N TRP A 1107 -28.24 -8.13 24.25
CA TRP A 1107 -27.50 -8.13 22.97
C TRP A 1107 -28.37 -8.64 21.82
N LYS A 1108 -29.18 -9.67 22.07
CA LYS A 1108 -30.10 -10.25 21.08
C LYS A 1108 -31.21 -9.29 20.67
N GLU A 1109 -31.81 -8.58 21.63
CA GLU A 1109 -32.83 -7.55 21.33
C GLU A 1109 -32.23 -6.41 20.51
N MET A 1110 -31.06 -5.91 20.92
CA MET A 1110 -30.35 -4.84 20.22
C MET A 1110 -29.94 -5.22 18.78
N MET A 1111 -29.56 -6.48 18.54
CA MET A 1111 -29.10 -6.94 17.23
C MET A 1111 -30.22 -7.36 16.26
N MET A 1112 -31.46 -7.61 16.73
CA MET A 1112 -32.54 -8.15 15.87
C MET A 1112 -32.94 -7.22 14.70
N GLU A 1113 -32.80 -5.91 14.84
CA GLU A 1113 -33.15 -4.91 13.80
C GLU A 1113 -32.00 -3.94 13.47
N CYS A 1114 -30.76 -4.32 13.83
CA CYS A 1114 -29.59 -3.44 13.77
C CYS A 1114 -28.89 -3.40 12.40
N ALA A 1115 -28.63 -2.18 11.92
CA ALA A 1115 -27.92 -1.90 10.67
C ALA A 1115 -26.37 -1.99 10.76
N MET A 1116 -25.80 -2.45 11.86
CA MET A 1116 -24.35 -2.41 12.10
C MET A 1116 -23.69 -3.80 12.05
N ASP A 1117 -22.38 -3.82 11.77
CA ASP A 1117 -21.51 -4.97 12.07
C ASP A 1117 -21.50 -5.19 13.59
N GLU A 1118 -21.70 -6.44 14.06
CA GLU A 1118 -21.59 -6.81 15.49
C GLU A 1118 -20.30 -6.28 16.13
N GLY A 1119 -19.17 -6.43 15.42
CA GLY A 1119 -17.84 -5.97 15.83
C GLY A 1119 -17.60 -4.46 15.68
N ASP A 1120 -18.43 -3.74 14.92
CA ASP A 1120 -18.41 -2.26 14.90
C ASP A 1120 -19.23 -1.70 16.06
N LEU A 1121 -20.39 -2.29 16.36
CA LEU A 1121 -21.19 -1.95 17.55
C LEU A 1121 -20.40 -2.26 18.83
N ALA A 1122 -19.77 -3.43 18.91
CA ALA A 1122 -18.89 -3.78 20.02
C ALA A 1122 -17.72 -2.78 20.18
N ARG A 1123 -17.16 -2.28 19.07
CA ARG A 1123 -16.10 -1.26 19.12
C ARG A 1123 -16.61 0.09 19.60
N LEU A 1124 -17.80 0.52 19.16
CA LEU A 1124 -18.44 1.76 19.63
C LEU A 1124 -18.72 1.68 21.13
N LEU A 1125 -19.35 0.59 21.59
CA LEU A 1125 -19.63 0.35 23.01
C LEU A 1125 -18.33 0.33 23.82
N ARG A 1126 -17.29 -0.38 23.36
CA ARG A 1126 -16.00 -0.42 24.06
C ARG A 1126 -15.31 0.95 24.10
N ARG A 1127 -15.25 1.70 23.00
CA ARG A 1127 -14.71 3.08 23.00
C ARG A 1127 -15.46 3.99 23.97
N THR A 1128 -16.79 3.83 24.08
CA THR A 1128 -17.59 4.59 25.05
C THR A 1128 -17.26 4.18 26.48
N ILE A 1129 -17.14 2.88 26.77
CA ILE A 1129 -16.68 2.36 28.07
C ILE A 1129 -15.28 2.90 28.40
N ASP A 1130 -14.35 2.87 27.46
CA ASP A 1130 -12.97 3.34 27.65
C ASP A 1130 -12.92 4.86 27.93
N LEU A 1131 -13.80 5.67 27.34
CA LEU A 1131 -13.95 7.09 27.67
C LEU A 1131 -14.57 7.27 29.07
N LEU A 1132 -15.70 6.61 29.35
CA LEU A 1132 -16.39 6.66 30.65
C LEU A 1132 -15.47 6.22 31.80
N ALA A 1133 -14.67 5.18 31.61
CA ALA A 1133 -13.72 4.66 32.59
C ALA A 1133 -12.48 5.54 32.77
N GLN A 1134 -12.25 6.54 31.91
CA GLN A 1134 -11.25 7.58 32.10
C GLN A 1134 -11.76 8.73 32.98
N ILE A 1135 -13.03 9.15 32.81
CA ILE A 1135 -13.61 10.33 33.50
C ILE A 1135 -13.33 10.37 35.03
N PRO A 1136 -13.49 9.27 35.81
CA PRO A 1136 -13.20 9.27 37.25
C PRO A 1136 -11.73 9.51 37.63
N LYS A 1137 -10.80 9.38 36.68
CA LYS A 1137 -9.34 9.52 36.86
C LYS A 1137 -8.82 10.89 36.42
N LEU A 1138 -9.65 11.70 35.76
CA LEU A 1138 -9.27 13.01 35.25
C LEU A 1138 -9.31 14.09 36.35
N PRO A 1139 -8.34 15.03 36.36
CA PRO A 1139 -8.39 16.19 37.25
C PRO A 1139 -9.48 17.18 36.82
N ASP A 1140 -9.96 17.97 37.77
CA ASP A 1140 -10.90 19.09 37.58
C ASP A 1140 -12.24 18.74 36.88
N ILE A 1141 -12.73 17.52 37.09
CA ILE A 1141 -14.07 17.03 36.74
C ILE A 1141 -15.00 17.04 37.97
N ASP A 1142 -16.30 17.26 37.77
CA ASP A 1142 -17.30 17.25 38.86
C ASP A 1142 -17.47 15.85 39.52
N PRO A 1143 -17.44 15.73 40.86
CA PRO A 1143 -17.60 14.45 41.56
C PRO A 1143 -18.94 13.73 41.36
N THR A 1144 -19.99 14.41 40.87
CA THR A 1144 -21.24 13.78 40.44
C THR A 1144 -21.05 13.09 39.09
N LEU A 1145 -20.50 13.80 38.11
CA LEU A 1145 -20.17 13.29 36.78
C LEU A 1145 -19.19 12.10 36.84
N GLN A 1146 -18.18 12.15 37.71
CA GLN A 1146 -17.28 11.01 37.96
C GLN A 1146 -18.04 9.76 38.44
N ARG A 1147 -19.03 9.90 39.33
CA ARG A 1147 -19.84 8.78 39.82
C ARG A 1147 -20.82 8.27 38.77
N SER A 1148 -21.46 9.16 38.01
CA SER A 1148 -22.34 8.79 36.89
C SER A 1148 -21.58 8.06 35.78
N ALA A 1149 -20.35 8.50 35.48
CA ALA A 1149 -19.49 7.86 34.48
C ALA A 1149 -19.01 6.47 34.91
N ALA A 1150 -18.60 6.30 36.17
CA ALA A 1150 -18.25 4.99 36.72
C ALA A 1150 -19.44 4.02 36.67
N ALA A 1151 -20.62 4.47 37.13
CA ALA A 1151 -21.85 3.67 37.08
C ALA A 1151 -22.26 3.31 35.64
N ALA A 1152 -22.09 4.21 34.67
CA ALA A 1152 -22.35 3.94 33.27
C ALA A 1152 -21.40 2.87 32.71
N ALA A 1153 -20.09 3.00 32.98
CA ALA A 1153 -19.09 2.03 32.55
C ALA A 1153 -19.38 0.62 33.12
N ASP A 1154 -19.66 0.52 34.43
CA ASP A 1154 -19.95 -0.73 35.12
C ASP A 1154 -21.22 -1.43 34.58
N ILE A 1155 -22.25 -0.69 34.17
CA ILE A 1155 -23.48 -1.25 33.58
C ILE A 1155 -23.25 -1.70 32.12
N MET A 1156 -22.38 -1.00 31.39
CA MET A 1156 -22.08 -1.30 29.99
C MET A 1156 -21.10 -2.47 29.81
N ASP A 1157 -20.19 -2.71 30.76
CA ASP A 1157 -19.19 -3.80 30.72
C ASP A 1157 -19.82 -5.15 31.09
N ARG A 1158 -20.57 -5.73 30.14
CA ARG A 1158 -21.23 -7.04 30.27
C ARG A 1158 -21.13 -7.86 28.98
N PRO A 1159 -21.32 -9.19 29.01
CA PRO A 1159 -21.24 -10.04 27.81
C PRO A 1159 -22.20 -9.58 26.70
N PRO A 1160 -21.83 -9.69 25.40
CA PRO A 1160 -20.56 -10.23 24.87
C PRO A 1160 -19.42 -9.19 24.74
N ILE A 1161 -19.56 -8.00 25.34
CA ILE A 1161 -18.60 -6.89 25.24
C ILE A 1161 -17.46 -6.98 26.27
N SER A 1162 -17.72 -7.60 27.42
CA SER A 1162 -16.75 -7.69 28.52
C SER A 1162 -15.51 -8.53 28.15
N GLU A 1163 -14.32 -7.96 28.36
CA GLU A 1163 -13.04 -8.61 28.01
C GLU A 1163 -12.73 -9.84 28.88
N LEU A 1164 -13.30 -9.94 30.08
CA LEU A 1164 -13.10 -11.08 30.99
C LEU A 1164 -13.89 -12.35 30.55
N ALA A 1165 -14.66 -12.26 29.47
CA ALA A 1165 -15.38 -13.38 28.88
C ALA A 1165 -14.54 -14.14 27.82
N GLY A 1166 -13.20 -14.22 27.96
CA GLY A 1166 -12.29 -14.80 26.95
C GLY A 1166 -11.04 -15.52 27.47
#